data_AF-A0A1Q4QZX8-F1
#
_entry.id   AF-A0A1Q4QZX8-F1
#
_cell.length_a   1.000
_cell.length_b   1.000
_cell.length_c   1.000
_cell.angle_alpha   90.00
_cell.angle_beta   90.00
_cell.angle_gamma   90.00
#
_symmetry.space_group_name_H-M   'P 1'
#
loop_
_entity.id
_entity.type
_entity.pdbx_description
1 polymer ?
#
loop_
_entity_poly.entity_id
_entity_poly.type
_entity_poly.pdbx_seq_one_letter_code
_entity_poly.pdbx_strand_id
1 'polypeptide(L)'
;MRPLVVDLDGTLIRTDLLYESANHHIAKSPFQIFNLIAWASKSKAYLKSALAAKYNIHVESLPYNEDLLRWLRSEKAESGRTIVLATASHHKLVEAIAEHLQIFDAVFATNDNLNLKGTKKRNLLVEKFGEKGFDYIGDCEADLPVWQSAEEAYIVSSSESFIKKVQQQCNVIDVFQSRQKSYLASLAKALRPYQWVKNVLLFLPLLGSHLYGDLSLVIAVAMAFAMFSLTASSVYLLNDLIDVNDDRHHHRKRKRPFASGAISLLDGWLIWPCLLGIAFLLAFLLLPPAFMLALGAYYSLTLTYSLFLKRRPLVDVISLAALYTLRIIAGAAATGIVPSFWLLAFSMFVFLSLAFVKRFSELYAAKKKNKGKKLRGRGYSQDDLELVSTMGITSAYMSILVLALYIQDPNTINTYASPKLIWFACPLMLYWVSRIWLITHRGHMHDDPIVFALKDKASWVTLFSFLAVFGVARFGGNQLILGLSMVGVLVAIATVVYLSGHLLRKANRNSAGFQIAALYGLFAIIATTANIGTQALVITIYTGSYAVTLSILAGTAVGLPIKYILDKLYIFKFKAKNLAHDSNLFFLYAFMSLFTTALFWGTEYLFHWLFHTDAMRYLGGVIGLMAGYTLKYSLDKRFVFVDKSPASQEK
;
A
#
# COMPACT_ATOMS: atom_id res chain seq x y z
N MET A 1 2.69 -33.24 -38.70
CA MET A 1 2.56 -32.77 -37.30
C MET A 1 1.09 -32.67 -36.95
N ARG A 2 0.71 -33.02 -35.72
CA ARG A 2 -0.67 -32.89 -35.25
C ARG A 2 -1.04 -31.41 -35.05
N PRO A 3 -2.30 -31.01 -35.27
CA PRO A 3 -2.77 -29.67 -34.96
C PRO A 3 -2.66 -29.39 -33.46
N LEU A 4 -2.26 -28.17 -33.13
CA LEU A 4 -2.14 -27.68 -31.76
C LEU A 4 -3.37 -26.83 -31.42
N VAL A 5 -4.18 -27.32 -30.49
CA VAL A 5 -5.42 -26.69 -30.06
C VAL A 5 -5.18 -25.89 -28.79
N VAL A 6 -5.58 -24.62 -28.78
CA VAL A 6 -5.30 -23.66 -27.70
C VAL A 6 -6.61 -23.14 -27.12
N ASP A 7 -6.77 -23.16 -25.79
CA ASP A 7 -7.87 -22.44 -25.14
C ASP A 7 -7.58 -20.93 -25.04
N LEU A 8 -8.65 -20.13 -24.88
CA LEU A 8 -8.59 -18.68 -24.84
C LEU A 8 -8.54 -18.15 -23.40
N ASP A 9 -9.66 -18.27 -22.68
CA ASP A 9 -9.85 -17.71 -21.34
C ASP A 9 -8.92 -18.40 -20.35
N GLY A 10 -8.14 -17.66 -19.57
CA GLY A 10 -7.16 -18.21 -18.61
C GLY A 10 -5.87 -18.77 -19.23
N THR A 11 -5.89 -19.14 -20.51
CA THR A 11 -4.78 -19.75 -21.26
C THR A 11 -4.05 -18.73 -22.14
N LEU A 12 -4.64 -18.33 -23.28
CA LEU A 12 -4.07 -17.35 -24.21
C LEU A 12 -4.19 -15.92 -23.68
N ILE A 13 -5.31 -15.59 -23.04
CA ILE A 13 -5.50 -14.36 -22.28
C ILE A 13 -5.52 -14.68 -20.78
N ARG A 14 -5.00 -13.78 -19.95
CA ARG A 14 -4.95 -13.97 -18.49
C ARG A 14 -6.27 -13.70 -17.78
N THR A 15 -7.32 -13.41 -18.53
CA THR A 15 -8.66 -13.02 -18.08
C THR A 15 -9.71 -13.89 -18.73
N ASP A 16 -10.98 -13.66 -18.40
CA ASP A 16 -12.13 -14.36 -19.01
C ASP A 16 -12.97 -13.32 -19.78
N LEU A 17 -13.22 -13.56 -21.06
CA LEU A 17 -13.95 -12.66 -21.95
C LEU A 17 -15.40 -12.39 -21.49
N LEU A 18 -16.04 -13.33 -20.79
CA LEU A 18 -17.35 -13.10 -20.19
C LEU A 18 -17.26 -12.00 -19.14
N TYR A 19 -16.25 -12.05 -18.27
CA TYR A 19 -16.04 -11.05 -17.22
C TYR A 19 -15.56 -9.72 -17.80
N GLU A 20 -14.75 -9.73 -18.86
CA GLU A 20 -14.37 -8.52 -19.60
C GLU A 20 -15.61 -7.82 -20.20
N SER A 21 -16.46 -8.58 -20.89
CA SER A 21 -17.68 -8.06 -21.51
C SER A 21 -18.66 -7.54 -20.45
N ALA A 22 -18.85 -8.30 -19.37
CA ALA A 22 -19.73 -7.90 -18.27
C ALA A 22 -19.21 -6.65 -17.55
N ASN A 23 -17.90 -6.57 -17.29
CA ASN A 23 -17.29 -5.38 -16.69
C ASN A 23 -17.45 -4.15 -17.59
N HIS A 24 -17.23 -4.29 -18.89
CA HIS A 24 -17.45 -3.20 -19.84
C HIS A 24 -18.91 -2.71 -19.86
N HIS A 25 -19.86 -3.64 -19.83
CA HIS A 25 -21.29 -3.35 -19.76
C HIS A 25 -21.65 -2.57 -18.48
N ILE A 26 -21.20 -3.03 -17.31
CA ILE A 26 -21.48 -2.36 -16.03
C ILE A 26 -20.76 -1.02 -15.94
N ALA A 27 -19.49 -0.94 -16.36
CA ALA A 27 -18.69 0.28 -16.28
C ALA A 27 -19.28 1.43 -17.13
N LYS A 28 -19.89 1.11 -18.28
CA LYS A 28 -20.60 2.10 -19.12
C LYS A 28 -21.99 2.43 -18.59
N SER A 29 -22.67 1.47 -17.97
CA SER A 29 -24.05 1.64 -17.51
C SER A 29 -24.29 0.86 -16.22
N PRO A 30 -23.96 1.42 -15.05
CA PRO A 30 -23.99 0.70 -13.76
C PRO A 30 -25.36 0.10 -13.41
N PHE A 31 -26.45 0.79 -13.77
CA PHE A 31 -27.81 0.33 -13.52
C PHE A 31 -28.22 -0.89 -14.36
N GLN A 32 -27.47 -1.22 -15.42
CA GLN A 32 -27.76 -2.39 -16.25
C GLN A 32 -27.20 -3.71 -15.69
N ILE A 33 -26.71 -3.72 -14.45
CA ILE A 33 -26.28 -4.96 -13.77
C ILE A 33 -27.42 -5.98 -13.66
N PHE A 34 -28.67 -5.53 -13.50
CA PHE A 34 -29.85 -6.41 -13.44
C PHE A 34 -30.09 -7.18 -14.74
N ASN A 35 -29.67 -6.63 -15.89
CA ASN A 35 -29.75 -7.34 -17.17
C ASN A 35 -28.86 -8.60 -17.16
N LEU A 36 -27.70 -8.55 -16.49
CA LEU A 36 -26.82 -9.72 -16.38
C LEU A 36 -27.51 -10.86 -15.63
N ILE A 37 -28.24 -10.53 -14.58
CA ILE A 37 -29.03 -11.50 -13.80
C ILE A 37 -30.14 -12.09 -14.67
N ALA A 38 -30.91 -11.23 -15.36
CA ALA A 38 -32.00 -11.65 -16.24
C ALA A 38 -31.52 -12.47 -17.46
N TRP A 39 -30.32 -12.23 -17.97
CA TRP A 39 -29.74 -13.02 -19.06
C TRP A 39 -29.16 -14.34 -18.55
N ALA A 40 -28.52 -14.33 -17.38
CA ALA A 40 -28.00 -15.53 -16.74
C ALA A 40 -29.12 -16.51 -16.36
N SER A 41 -30.29 -16.03 -15.95
CA SER A 41 -31.45 -16.88 -15.61
C SER A 41 -32.04 -17.60 -16.83
N LYS A 42 -31.83 -17.11 -18.06
CA LYS A 42 -32.22 -17.80 -19.28
C LYS A 42 -31.24 -18.93 -19.60
N SER A 43 -29.96 -18.60 -19.83
CA SER A 43 -28.87 -19.57 -19.96
C SER A 43 -27.51 -18.87 -20.00
N LYS A 44 -26.43 -19.62 -19.71
CA LYS A 44 -25.06 -19.11 -19.85
C LYS A 44 -24.67 -18.79 -21.29
N ALA A 45 -25.21 -19.52 -22.27
CA ALA A 45 -25.01 -19.24 -23.69
C ALA A 45 -25.67 -17.91 -24.06
N TYR A 46 -26.93 -17.72 -23.66
CA TYR A 46 -27.67 -16.48 -23.91
C TYR A 46 -26.99 -15.25 -23.30
N LEU A 47 -26.48 -15.35 -22.06
CA LEU A 47 -25.70 -14.28 -21.43
C LEU A 47 -24.49 -13.86 -22.27
N LYS A 48 -23.73 -14.83 -22.79
CA LYS A 48 -22.56 -14.58 -23.64
C LYS A 48 -22.95 -13.91 -24.95
N SER A 49 -24.02 -14.39 -25.59
CA SER A 49 -24.53 -13.83 -26.84
C SER A 49 -25.04 -12.40 -26.66
N ALA A 50 -25.83 -12.14 -25.61
CA ALA A 50 -26.34 -10.81 -25.31
C ALA A 50 -25.21 -9.78 -25.05
N LEU A 51 -24.15 -10.21 -24.37
CA LEU A 51 -22.97 -9.39 -24.12
C LEU A 51 -22.16 -9.12 -25.40
N ALA A 52 -21.90 -10.17 -26.20
CA ALA A 52 -21.16 -10.06 -27.46
C ALA A 52 -21.91 -9.23 -28.52
N ALA A 53 -23.24 -9.27 -28.52
CA ALA A 53 -24.07 -8.46 -29.43
C ALA A 53 -23.93 -6.96 -29.14
N LYS A 54 -23.90 -6.57 -27.86
CA LYS A 54 -23.90 -5.15 -27.45
C LYS A 54 -22.54 -4.47 -27.49
N TYR A 55 -21.44 -5.21 -27.35
CA TYR A 55 -20.11 -4.60 -27.19
C TYR A 55 -19.03 -5.32 -27.98
N ASN A 56 -18.17 -4.52 -28.62
CA ASN A 56 -16.90 -4.98 -29.16
C ASN A 56 -15.82 -4.71 -28.11
N ILE A 57 -15.04 -5.74 -27.78
CA ILE A 57 -13.90 -5.61 -26.86
C ILE A 57 -12.71 -5.06 -27.63
N HIS A 58 -11.90 -4.21 -26.98
CA HIS A 58 -10.61 -3.77 -27.51
C HIS A 58 -9.57 -4.89 -27.41
N VAL A 59 -9.56 -5.74 -28.44
CA VAL A 59 -8.72 -6.94 -28.52
C VAL A 59 -7.23 -6.64 -28.38
N GLU A 60 -6.76 -5.45 -28.77
CA GLU A 60 -5.35 -5.05 -28.70
C GLU A 60 -4.87 -4.82 -27.26
N SER A 61 -5.80 -4.55 -26.35
CA SER A 61 -5.49 -4.18 -24.96
C SER A 61 -5.62 -5.34 -23.97
N LEU A 62 -6.09 -6.50 -24.45
CA LEU A 62 -6.28 -7.69 -23.61
C LEU A 62 -4.94 -8.15 -23.00
N PRO A 63 -4.94 -8.67 -21.76
CA PRO A 63 -3.73 -9.12 -21.09
C PRO A 63 -3.31 -10.50 -21.61
N TYR A 64 -2.76 -10.55 -22.82
CA TYR A 64 -2.26 -11.78 -23.43
C TYR A 64 -1.13 -12.43 -22.63
N ASN A 65 -1.05 -13.75 -22.70
CA ASN A 65 0.11 -14.49 -22.25
C ASN A 65 1.23 -14.39 -23.28
N GLU A 66 2.05 -13.34 -23.17
CA GLU A 66 3.14 -13.04 -24.10
C GLU A 66 4.18 -14.16 -24.25
N ASP A 67 4.36 -15.00 -23.23
CA ASP A 67 5.31 -16.12 -23.28
C ASP A 67 4.75 -17.24 -24.18
N LEU A 68 3.47 -17.60 -23.96
CA LEU A 68 2.75 -18.56 -24.81
C LEU A 68 2.58 -18.05 -26.24
N LEU A 69 2.19 -16.78 -26.41
CA LEU A 69 1.96 -16.20 -27.74
C LEU A 69 3.25 -16.18 -28.59
N ARG A 70 4.40 -15.92 -27.97
CA ARG A 70 5.70 -16.01 -28.66
C ARG A 70 6.02 -17.44 -29.09
N TRP A 71 5.75 -18.43 -28.25
CA TRP A 71 5.95 -19.84 -28.58
C TRP A 71 4.99 -20.35 -29.66
N LEU A 72 3.71 -19.95 -29.63
CA LEU A 72 2.77 -20.29 -30.71
C LEU A 72 3.21 -19.70 -32.06
N ARG A 73 3.77 -18.49 -32.05
CA ARG A 73 4.32 -17.88 -33.28
C ARG A 73 5.54 -18.64 -33.81
N SER A 74 6.43 -19.13 -32.94
CA SER A 74 7.56 -19.95 -33.38
C SER A 74 7.09 -21.30 -33.92
N GLU A 75 6.13 -21.98 -33.28
CA GLU A 75 5.55 -23.23 -33.80
C GLU A 75 4.96 -23.03 -35.21
N LYS A 76 4.21 -21.94 -35.44
CA LYS A 76 3.66 -21.67 -36.78
C LYS A 76 4.74 -21.36 -37.82
N ALA A 77 5.72 -20.53 -37.45
CA ALA A 77 6.72 -20.02 -38.39
C ALA A 77 7.81 -21.06 -38.72
N GLU A 78 8.24 -21.84 -37.73
CA GLU A 78 9.39 -22.76 -37.86
C GLU A 78 8.95 -24.17 -38.25
N SER A 79 7.86 -24.68 -37.65
CA SER A 79 7.42 -26.06 -37.86
C SER A 79 6.21 -26.18 -38.80
N GLY A 80 5.60 -25.05 -39.19
CA GLY A 80 4.43 -25.02 -40.07
C GLY A 80 3.21 -25.71 -39.45
N ARG A 81 3.19 -25.86 -38.13
CA ARG A 81 2.15 -26.58 -37.39
C ARG A 81 0.84 -25.82 -37.45
N THR A 82 -0.25 -26.53 -37.74
CA THR A 82 -1.61 -25.98 -37.72
C THR A 82 -1.99 -25.59 -36.28
N ILE A 83 -2.41 -24.35 -36.07
CA ILE A 83 -2.82 -23.84 -34.76
C ILE A 83 -4.32 -23.55 -34.77
N VAL A 84 -5.04 -24.11 -33.80
CA VAL A 84 -6.50 -24.03 -33.70
C VAL A 84 -6.88 -23.35 -32.38
N LEU A 85 -7.78 -22.37 -32.42
CA LEU A 85 -8.32 -21.75 -31.20
C LEU A 85 -9.64 -22.45 -30.86
N ALA A 86 -9.73 -23.10 -29.69
CA ALA A 86 -10.95 -23.80 -29.27
C ALA A 86 -11.38 -23.37 -27.87
N THR A 87 -12.49 -22.62 -27.76
CA THR A 87 -12.87 -22.00 -26.49
C THR A 87 -14.37 -21.96 -26.23
N ALA A 88 -14.72 -21.81 -24.94
CA ALA A 88 -16.08 -21.62 -24.50
C ALA A 88 -16.57 -20.17 -24.69
N SER A 89 -15.73 -19.21 -25.09
CA SER A 89 -16.16 -17.82 -25.34
C SER A 89 -16.98 -17.71 -26.64
N HIS A 90 -17.74 -16.61 -26.80
CA HIS A 90 -18.66 -16.42 -27.92
C HIS A 90 -17.95 -16.14 -29.25
N HIS A 91 -18.34 -16.82 -30.33
CA HIS A 91 -17.68 -16.77 -31.66
C HIS A 91 -17.29 -15.36 -32.12
N LYS A 92 -18.22 -14.41 -32.12
CA LYS A 92 -17.97 -13.01 -32.52
C LYS A 92 -16.74 -12.37 -31.85
N LEU A 93 -16.49 -12.65 -30.57
CA LEU A 93 -15.35 -12.09 -29.84
C LEU A 93 -14.06 -12.85 -30.14
N VAL A 94 -14.17 -14.17 -30.34
CA VAL A 94 -13.04 -15.06 -30.62
C VAL A 94 -12.52 -14.81 -32.03
N GLU A 95 -13.42 -14.62 -33.01
CA GLU A 95 -13.08 -14.25 -34.39
C GLU A 95 -12.30 -12.94 -34.44
N ALA A 96 -12.75 -11.90 -33.74
CA ALA A 96 -12.03 -10.63 -33.65
C ALA A 96 -10.61 -10.78 -33.06
N ILE A 97 -10.41 -11.70 -32.11
CA ILE A 97 -9.08 -12.01 -31.55
C ILE A 97 -8.24 -12.78 -32.58
N ALA A 98 -8.82 -13.75 -33.28
CA ALA A 98 -8.14 -14.52 -34.30
C ALA A 98 -7.69 -13.64 -35.48
N GLU A 99 -8.54 -12.72 -35.95
CA GLU A 99 -8.24 -11.71 -36.96
C GLU A 99 -7.13 -10.75 -36.50
N HIS A 100 -7.12 -10.36 -35.22
CA HIS A 100 -6.08 -9.50 -34.66
C HIS A 100 -4.72 -10.20 -34.57
N LEU A 101 -4.69 -11.46 -34.13
CA LEU A 101 -3.44 -12.18 -33.89
C LEU A 101 -2.86 -12.83 -35.16
N GLN A 102 -3.71 -13.19 -36.12
CA GLN A 102 -3.34 -13.79 -37.42
C GLN A 102 -2.46 -15.05 -37.32
N ILE A 103 -2.59 -15.82 -36.22
CA ILE A 103 -1.85 -17.06 -36.02
C ILE A 103 -2.72 -18.32 -36.10
N PHE A 104 -4.05 -18.21 -36.09
CA PHE A 104 -4.94 -19.37 -36.05
C PHE A 104 -5.42 -19.78 -37.44
N ASP A 105 -5.39 -21.07 -37.73
CA ASP A 105 -5.86 -21.68 -38.99
C ASP A 105 -7.33 -22.09 -38.91
N ALA A 106 -7.84 -22.35 -37.71
CA ALA A 106 -9.25 -22.61 -37.46
C ALA A 106 -9.67 -22.09 -36.07
N VAL A 107 -10.95 -21.76 -35.93
CA VAL A 107 -11.55 -21.27 -34.69
C VAL A 107 -12.80 -22.09 -34.37
N PHE A 108 -12.86 -22.66 -33.18
CA PHE A 108 -14.03 -23.32 -32.61
C PHE A 108 -14.47 -22.57 -31.35
N ALA A 109 -15.68 -22.04 -31.35
CA ALA A 109 -16.17 -21.19 -30.28
C ALA A 109 -17.61 -21.55 -29.89
N THR A 110 -18.05 -21.07 -28.72
CA THR A 110 -19.46 -21.16 -28.32
C THR A 110 -20.33 -20.31 -29.25
N ASN A 111 -21.45 -20.87 -29.68
CA ASN A 111 -22.53 -20.17 -30.37
C ASN A 111 -23.80 -20.12 -29.49
N ASP A 112 -24.89 -19.57 -30.02
CA ASP A 112 -26.13 -19.35 -29.27
C ASP A 112 -26.74 -20.63 -28.68
N ASN A 113 -26.48 -21.79 -29.30
CA ASN A 113 -27.10 -23.07 -28.97
C ASN A 113 -26.15 -24.07 -28.29
N LEU A 114 -24.83 -23.87 -28.40
CA LEU A 114 -23.82 -24.80 -27.93
C LEU A 114 -22.69 -24.11 -27.15
N ASN A 115 -22.64 -24.33 -25.84
CA ASN A 115 -21.52 -23.91 -24.99
C ASN A 115 -20.37 -24.94 -25.05
N LEU A 116 -19.27 -24.57 -25.71
CA LEU A 116 -18.11 -25.42 -25.99
C LEU A 116 -17.14 -25.50 -24.79
N LYS A 117 -17.56 -26.17 -23.70
CA LYS A 117 -16.75 -26.38 -22.49
C LYS A 117 -16.68 -27.86 -22.11
N GLY A 118 -15.53 -28.31 -21.61
CA GLY A 118 -15.32 -29.66 -21.10
C GLY A 118 -15.61 -30.76 -22.12
N THR A 119 -16.48 -31.71 -21.77
CA THR A 119 -16.78 -32.87 -22.62
C THR A 119 -17.33 -32.50 -23.99
N LYS A 120 -18.10 -31.40 -24.11
CA LYS A 120 -18.56 -30.89 -25.41
C LYS A 120 -17.41 -30.40 -26.29
N LYS A 121 -16.42 -29.72 -25.68
CA LYS A 121 -15.19 -29.30 -26.36
C LYS A 121 -14.40 -30.52 -26.82
N ARG A 122 -14.22 -31.51 -25.95
CA ARG A 122 -13.56 -32.79 -26.27
C ARG A 122 -14.23 -33.49 -27.45
N ASN A 123 -15.54 -33.68 -27.41
CA ASN A 123 -16.26 -34.43 -28.45
C ASN A 123 -16.13 -33.77 -29.83
N LEU A 124 -16.21 -32.44 -29.91
CA LEU A 124 -16.00 -31.71 -31.16
C LEU A 124 -14.57 -31.91 -31.69
N LEU A 125 -13.56 -31.83 -30.83
CA LEU A 125 -12.16 -31.98 -31.24
C LEU A 125 -11.84 -33.40 -31.70
N VAL A 126 -12.40 -34.41 -31.02
CA VAL A 126 -12.28 -35.82 -31.43
C VAL A 126 -13.01 -36.08 -32.75
N GLU A 127 -14.18 -35.48 -32.98
CA GLU A 127 -14.88 -35.58 -34.26
C GLU A 127 -14.05 -34.98 -35.41
N LYS A 128 -13.34 -33.87 -35.16
CA LYS A 128 -12.56 -33.17 -36.19
C LYS A 128 -11.19 -33.77 -36.47
N PHE A 129 -10.50 -34.24 -35.44
CA PHE A 129 -9.09 -34.64 -35.53
C PHE A 129 -8.84 -36.10 -35.17
N GLY A 130 -9.84 -36.81 -34.65
CA GLY A 130 -9.70 -38.15 -34.09
C GLY A 130 -9.18 -38.15 -32.64
N GLU A 131 -9.40 -39.27 -31.95
CA GLU A 131 -8.80 -39.50 -30.62
C GLU A 131 -7.27 -39.52 -30.76
N LYS A 132 -6.55 -38.81 -29.90
CA LYS A 132 -5.07 -38.63 -29.98
C LYS A 132 -4.55 -37.99 -31.27
N GLY A 133 -5.44 -37.43 -32.09
CA GLY A 133 -5.08 -36.76 -33.34
C GLY A 133 -4.68 -35.29 -33.21
N PHE A 134 -4.70 -34.73 -31.99
CA PHE A 134 -4.38 -33.33 -31.71
C PHE A 134 -3.65 -33.18 -30.38
N ASP A 135 -2.96 -32.05 -30.23
CA ASP A 135 -2.30 -31.64 -28.98
C ASP A 135 -3.05 -30.46 -28.37
N TYR A 136 -3.07 -30.34 -27.04
CA TYR A 136 -3.97 -29.39 -26.37
C TYR A 136 -3.31 -28.56 -25.27
N ILE A 137 -3.61 -27.25 -25.28
CA ILE A 137 -3.18 -26.27 -24.29
C ILE A 137 -4.37 -25.72 -23.53
N GLY A 138 -4.34 -25.79 -22.19
CA GLY A 138 -5.38 -25.25 -21.31
C GLY A 138 -4.87 -24.84 -19.93
N ASP A 139 -5.76 -24.32 -19.08
CA ASP A 139 -5.40 -23.83 -17.74
C ASP A 139 -6.25 -24.44 -16.61
N CYS A 140 -7.39 -25.07 -16.92
CA CYS A 140 -8.41 -25.36 -15.91
C CYS A 140 -8.82 -26.84 -15.84
N GLU A 141 -9.40 -27.24 -14.70
CA GLU A 141 -9.87 -28.62 -14.50
C GLU A 141 -10.95 -29.05 -15.51
N ALA A 142 -11.70 -28.10 -16.06
CA ALA A 142 -12.72 -28.42 -17.06
C ALA A 142 -12.10 -28.94 -18.37
N ASP A 143 -10.81 -28.71 -18.61
CA ASP A 143 -10.11 -29.20 -19.79
C ASP A 143 -9.52 -30.61 -19.60
N LEU A 144 -9.65 -31.20 -18.40
CA LEU A 144 -9.15 -32.55 -18.13
C LEU A 144 -9.65 -33.62 -19.11
N PRO A 145 -10.95 -33.67 -19.48
CA PRO A 145 -11.41 -34.61 -20.49
C PRO A 145 -10.77 -34.36 -21.87
N VAL A 146 -10.40 -33.11 -22.18
CA VAL A 146 -9.77 -32.74 -23.46
C VAL A 146 -8.32 -33.20 -23.48
N TRP A 147 -7.56 -32.97 -22.40
CA TRP A 147 -6.19 -33.48 -22.27
C TRP A 147 -6.12 -35.00 -22.33
N GLN A 148 -7.09 -35.72 -21.77
CA GLN A 148 -7.14 -37.18 -21.83
C GLN A 148 -7.26 -37.70 -23.27
N SER A 149 -7.96 -36.97 -24.15
CA SER A 149 -8.13 -37.30 -25.57
C SER A 149 -7.08 -36.69 -26.50
N ALA A 150 -6.30 -35.72 -26.04
CA ALA A 150 -5.14 -35.17 -26.75
C ALA A 150 -3.94 -36.12 -26.62
N GLU A 151 -3.02 -36.11 -27.58
CA GLU A 151 -1.76 -36.84 -27.39
C GLU A 151 -0.85 -36.12 -26.39
N GLU A 152 -0.54 -34.86 -26.66
CA GLU A 152 0.30 -34.04 -25.80
C GLU A 152 -0.51 -33.00 -25.07
N ALA A 153 -0.26 -32.90 -23.76
CA ALA A 153 -0.85 -31.91 -22.89
C ALA A 153 0.17 -30.80 -22.58
N TYR A 154 -0.23 -29.56 -22.84
CA TYR A 154 0.49 -28.36 -22.43
C TYR A 154 -0.36 -27.62 -21.39
N ILE A 155 0.24 -27.24 -20.27
CA ILE A 155 -0.50 -26.66 -19.14
C ILE A 155 -0.10 -25.21 -18.94
N VAL A 156 -1.07 -24.31 -18.81
CA VAL A 156 -0.86 -22.94 -18.33
C VAL A 156 -1.31 -22.85 -16.88
N SER A 157 -0.38 -22.96 -15.93
CA SER A 157 -0.72 -22.85 -14.51
C SER A 157 0.48 -22.48 -13.66
N SER A 158 0.22 -21.98 -12.45
CA SER A 158 1.21 -21.83 -11.38
C SER A 158 0.94 -22.74 -10.18
N SER A 159 -0.10 -23.59 -10.25
CA SER A 159 -0.50 -24.48 -9.15
C SER A 159 0.18 -25.84 -9.28
N GLU A 160 1.15 -26.12 -8.41
CA GLU A 160 1.88 -27.40 -8.42
C GLU A 160 0.96 -28.60 -8.18
N SER A 161 -0.07 -28.47 -7.33
CA SER A 161 -1.02 -29.56 -7.06
C SER A 161 -1.86 -29.89 -8.30
N PHE A 162 -2.27 -28.86 -9.05
CA PHE A 162 -3.01 -29.03 -10.30
C PHE A 162 -2.14 -29.64 -11.39
N ILE A 163 -0.90 -29.14 -11.55
CA ILE A 163 0.06 -29.69 -12.52
C ILE A 163 0.31 -31.18 -12.25
N LYS A 164 0.57 -31.57 -11.00
CA LYS A 164 0.76 -32.98 -10.61
C LYS A 164 -0.47 -33.83 -10.92
N LYS A 165 -1.68 -33.31 -10.66
CA LYS A 165 -2.94 -34.01 -10.96
C LYS A 165 -3.09 -34.31 -12.46
N VAL A 166 -2.75 -33.37 -13.33
CA VAL A 166 -2.81 -33.57 -14.79
C VAL A 166 -1.71 -34.52 -15.26
N GLN A 167 -0.49 -34.38 -14.73
CA GLN A 167 0.65 -35.28 -15.04
C GLN A 167 0.37 -36.75 -14.70
N GLN A 168 -0.46 -37.02 -13.69
CA GLN A 168 -0.87 -38.39 -13.34
C GLN A 168 -1.84 -39.03 -14.33
N GLN A 169 -2.51 -38.24 -15.17
CA GLN A 169 -3.60 -38.71 -16.03
C GLN A 169 -3.34 -38.49 -17.52
N CYS A 170 -2.38 -37.63 -17.87
CA CYS A 170 -2.14 -37.17 -19.23
C CYS A 170 -0.63 -37.11 -19.52
N ASN A 171 -0.25 -37.19 -20.80
CA ASN A 171 1.12 -37.04 -21.25
C ASN A 171 1.48 -35.54 -21.34
N VAL A 172 1.96 -34.98 -20.23
CA VAL A 172 2.31 -33.55 -20.13
C VAL A 172 3.71 -33.30 -20.69
N ILE A 173 3.81 -32.50 -21.75
CA ILE A 173 5.08 -32.18 -22.41
C ILE A 173 5.72 -30.93 -21.82
N ASP A 174 4.94 -29.87 -21.61
CA ASP A 174 5.46 -28.61 -21.09
C ASP A 174 4.42 -27.86 -20.22
N VAL A 175 4.94 -27.00 -19.35
CA VAL A 175 4.15 -26.17 -18.43
C VAL A 175 4.57 -24.71 -18.56
N PHE A 176 3.67 -23.92 -19.14
CA PHE A 176 3.80 -22.47 -19.18
C PHE A 176 3.46 -21.90 -17.80
N GLN A 177 4.51 -21.51 -17.07
CA GLN A 177 4.38 -20.84 -15.78
C GLN A 177 3.55 -19.56 -15.93
N SER A 178 2.32 -19.57 -15.43
CA SER A 178 1.55 -18.34 -15.28
C SER A 178 2.29 -17.44 -14.29
N ARG A 179 2.85 -16.33 -14.78
CA ARG A 179 3.65 -15.38 -13.98
C ARG A 179 2.77 -14.56 -13.02
N GLN A 180 1.77 -15.19 -12.42
CA GLN A 180 0.86 -14.59 -11.46
C GLN A 180 1.53 -14.55 -10.08
N LYS A 181 1.58 -13.35 -9.51
CA LYS A 181 1.95 -13.18 -8.10
C LYS A 181 0.88 -13.86 -7.24
N SER A 182 1.28 -14.36 -6.07
CA SER A 182 0.35 -14.89 -5.06
C SER A 182 -0.94 -14.08 -5.01
N TYR A 183 -2.09 -14.77 -5.06
CA TYR A 183 -3.42 -14.16 -5.05
C TYR A 183 -3.55 -13.11 -3.95
N LEU A 184 -3.11 -13.44 -2.73
CA LEU A 184 -3.12 -12.54 -1.58
C LEU A 184 -2.25 -11.31 -1.78
N ALA A 185 -1.06 -11.46 -2.38
CA ALA A 185 -0.18 -10.34 -2.68
C ALA A 185 -0.79 -9.41 -3.76
N SER A 186 -1.47 -10.00 -4.76
CA SER A 186 -2.20 -9.26 -5.77
C SER A 186 -3.38 -8.51 -5.14
N LEU A 187 -4.16 -9.17 -4.27
CA LEU A 187 -5.29 -8.57 -3.56
C LEU A 187 -4.84 -7.43 -2.64
N ALA A 188 -3.80 -7.63 -1.83
CA ALA A 188 -3.22 -6.57 -1.01
C ALA A 188 -2.77 -5.37 -1.87
N LYS A 189 -2.20 -5.63 -3.05
CA LYS A 189 -1.84 -4.56 -3.99
C LYS A 189 -3.08 -3.83 -4.54
N ALA A 190 -4.18 -4.52 -4.77
CA ALA A 190 -5.45 -3.95 -5.23
C ALA A 190 -6.13 -3.09 -4.15
N LEU A 191 -6.07 -3.51 -2.87
CA LEU A 191 -6.61 -2.75 -1.73
C LEU A 191 -5.84 -1.45 -1.44
N ARG A 192 -4.57 -1.38 -1.86
CA ARG A 192 -3.67 -0.23 -1.66
C ARG A 192 -3.48 0.22 -0.19
N PRO A 193 -3.00 -0.66 0.73
CA PRO A 193 -2.76 -0.30 2.13
C PRO A 193 -1.90 0.95 2.34
N TYR A 194 -0.95 1.21 1.45
CA TYR A 194 -0.12 2.42 1.52
C TYR A 194 -0.93 3.73 1.43
N GLN A 195 -2.15 3.72 0.89
CA GLN A 195 -3.05 4.88 0.85
C GLN A 195 -3.79 5.11 2.18
N TRP A 196 -3.84 4.11 3.06
CA TRP A 196 -4.47 4.23 4.38
C TRP A 196 -3.76 5.24 5.27
N VAL A 197 -2.50 5.57 4.97
CA VAL A 197 -1.77 6.62 5.68
C VAL A 197 -2.48 7.98 5.67
N LYS A 198 -3.32 8.26 4.65
CA LYS A 198 -4.15 9.48 4.61
C LYS A 198 -5.17 9.51 5.75
N ASN A 199 -5.57 8.34 6.24
CA ASN A 199 -6.51 8.21 7.35
C ASN A 199 -5.84 8.47 8.70
N VAL A 200 -4.52 8.66 8.77
CA VAL A 200 -3.86 9.18 9.99
C VAL A 200 -4.43 10.55 10.40
N LEU A 201 -5.01 11.30 9.46
CA LEU A 201 -5.71 12.56 9.75
C LEU A 201 -6.90 12.41 10.69
N LEU A 202 -7.50 11.22 10.83
CA LEU A 202 -8.56 10.97 11.81
C LEU A 202 -8.06 11.15 13.26
N PHE A 203 -6.76 11.01 13.51
CA PHE A 203 -6.17 11.15 14.84
C PHE A 203 -5.90 12.62 15.21
N LEU A 204 -5.97 13.56 14.27
CA LEU A 204 -5.64 14.96 14.54
C LEU A 204 -6.51 15.62 15.62
N PRO A 205 -7.84 15.42 15.68
CA PRO A 205 -8.66 15.97 16.77
C PRO A 205 -8.23 15.46 18.15
N LEU A 206 -7.92 14.17 18.27
CA LEU A 206 -7.45 13.56 19.52
C LEU A 206 -6.09 14.11 19.95
N LEU A 207 -5.17 14.32 18.99
CA LEU A 207 -3.87 14.94 19.27
C LEU A 207 -4.02 16.42 19.66
N GLY A 208 -4.89 17.15 18.97
CA GLY A 208 -5.13 18.58 19.22
C GLY A 208 -5.85 18.88 20.52
N SER A 209 -6.65 17.94 21.04
CA SER A 209 -7.31 18.06 22.36
C SER A 209 -6.46 17.55 23.52
N HIS A 210 -5.31 16.95 23.25
CA HIS A 210 -4.43 16.32 24.25
C HIS A 210 -5.07 15.16 25.05
N LEU A 211 -6.18 14.57 24.56
CA LEU A 211 -6.88 13.46 25.23
C LEU A 211 -6.36 12.07 24.83
N TYR A 212 -5.13 11.99 24.32
CA TYR A 212 -4.52 10.72 23.88
C TYR A 212 -4.27 9.71 25.00
N GLY A 213 -4.42 10.11 26.28
CA GLY A 213 -4.38 9.22 27.43
C GLY A 213 -5.68 8.45 27.68
N ASP A 214 -6.79 8.89 27.07
CA ASP A 214 -8.08 8.19 27.18
C ASP A 214 -8.11 7.00 26.21
N LEU A 215 -7.97 5.80 26.78
CA LEU A 215 -7.97 4.55 26.02
C LEU A 215 -9.25 4.37 25.18
N SER A 216 -10.40 4.84 25.68
CA SER A 216 -11.69 4.72 24.99
C SER A 216 -11.69 5.54 23.70
N LEU A 217 -11.17 6.77 23.75
CA LEU A 217 -11.06 7.65 22.58
C LEU A 217 -10.02 7.14 21.59
N VAL A 218 -8.91 6.57 22.08
CA VAL A 218 -7.88 5.94 21.24
C VAL A 218 -8.46 4.74 20.48
N ILE A 219 -9.24 3.88 21.15
CA ILE A 219 -9.90 2.74 20.52
C ILE A 219 -10.94 3.23 19.50
N ALA A 220 -11.75 4.25 19.84
CA ALA A 220 -12.75 4.81 18.94
C ALA A 220 -12.13 5.33 17.63
N VAL A 221 -11.04 6.11 17.70
CA VAL A 221 -10.37 6.62 16.49
C VAL A 221 -9.62 5.53 15.73
N ALA A 222 -9.12 4.49 16.40
CA ALA A 222 -8.51 3.32 15.75
C ALA A 222 -9.55 2.50 14.97
N MET A 223 -10.74 2.29 15.54
CA MET A 223 -11.88 1.68 14.84
C MET A 223 -12.30 2.53 13.64
N ALA A 224 -12.40 3.84 13.82
CA ALA A 224 -12.71 4.78 12.74
C ALA A 224 -11.69 4.71 11.60
N PHE A 225 -10.39 4.62 11.93
CA PHE A 225 -9.31 4.43 10.96
C PHE A 225 -9.47 3.14 10.17
N ALA A 226 -9.81 2.02 10.82
CA ALA A 226 -10.03 0.74 10.17
C ALA A 226 -11.22 0.83 9.19
N MET A 227 -12.36 1.37 9.63
CA MET A 227 -13.55 1.55 8.78
C MET A 227 -13.28 2.47 7.58
N PHE A 228 -12.62 3.62 7.79
CA PHE A 228 -12.19 4.50 6.70
C PHE A 228 -11.25 3.82 5.70
N SER A 229 -10.40 2.91 6.19
CA SER A 229 -9.45 2.17 5.36
C SER A 229 -10.15 1.10 4.52
N LEU A 230 -11.15 0.42 5.07
CA LEU A 230 -12.03 -0.49 4.33
C LEU A 230 -12.84 0.26 3.26
N THR A 231 -13.49 1.38 3.61
CA THR A 231 -14.23 2.22 2.66
C THR A 231 -13.32 2.78 1.56
N ALA A 232 -12.12 3.25 1.89
CA ALA A 232 -11.16 3.71 0.89
C ALA A 232 -10.73 2.59 -0.07
N SER A 233 -10.48 1.38 0.47
CA SER A 233 -10.12 0.21 -0.33
C SER A 233 -11.26 -0.19 -1.28
N SER A 234 -12.51 -0.20 -0.79
CA SER A 234 -13.70 -0.44 -1.60
C SER A 234 -13.78 0.53 -2.79
N VAL A 235 -13.62 1.83 -2.55
CA VAL A 235 -13.64 2.84 -3.63
C VAL A 235 -12.48 2.66 -4.61
N TYR A 236 -11.30 2.25 -4.14
CA TYR A 236 -10.18 1.96 -5.04
C TYR A 236 -10.42 0.73 -5.92
N LEU A 237 -11.02 -0.33 -5.39
CA LEU A 237 -11.40 -1.51 -6.18
C LEU A 237 -12.44 -1.15 -7.24
N LEU A 238 -13.51 -0.44 -6.85
CA LEU A 238 -14.55 0.01 -7.77
C LEU A 238 -13.96 0.88 -8.90
N ASN A 239 -13.10 1.83 -8.55
CA ASN A 239 -12.42 2.67 -9.55
C ASN A 239 -11.53 1.85 -10.49
N ASP A 240 -10.77 0.88 -9.97
CA ASP A 240 -9.91 0.06 -10.81
C ASP A 240 -10.69 -0.87 -11.74
N LEU A 241 -11.92 -1.28 -11.37
CA LEU A 241 -12.85 -2.04 -12.23
C LEU A 241 -13.41 -1.19 -13.37
N ILE A 242 -13.85 0.04 -13.06
CA ILE A 242 -14.39 0.98 -14.05
C ILE A 242 -13.28 1.40 -15.04
N ASP A 243 -12.06 1.66 -14.53
CA ASP A 243 -10.94 2.17 -15.32
C ASP A 243 -10.07 1.05 -15.97
N VAL A 244 -10.47 -0.24 -15.95
CA VAL A 244 -9.65 -1.37 -16.44
C VAL A 244 -9.07 -1.12 -17.84
N ASN A 245 -9.92 -0.69 -18.79
CA ASN A 245 -9.51 -0.46 -20.17
C ASN A 245 -8.55 0.73 -20.28
N ASP A 246 -8.81 1.83 -19.58
CA ASP A 246 -7.91 2.99 -19.54
C ASP A 246 -6.57 2.65 -18.89
N ASP A 247 -6.59 1.79 -17.87
CA ASP A 247 -5.40 1.36 -17.14
C ASP A 247 -4.48 0.50 -18.00
N ARG A 248 -5.03 -0.36 -18.88
CA ARG A 248 -4.25 -1.19 -19.83
C ARG A 248 -3.43 -0.35 -20.80
N HIS A 249 -3.96 0.77 -21.26
CA HIS A 249 -3.27 1.70 -22.16
C HIS A 249 -2.23 2.57 -21.46
N HIS A 250 -2.16 2.53 -20.13
CA HIS A 250 -1.28 3.39 -19.36
C HIS A 250 0.02 2.68 -18.94
N HIS A 251 1.17 3.24 -19.32
CA HIS A 251 2.53 2.75 -19.06
C HIS A 251 2.76 2.10 -17.66
N ARG A 252 2.34 2.78 -16.58
CA ARG A 252 2.42 2.27 -15.19
C ARG A 252 1.19 1.46 -14.73
N LYS A 253 -0.03 1.92 -15.04
CA LYS A 253 -1.27 1.37 -14.50
C LYS A 253 -1.67 0.04 -15.14
N ARG A 254 -1.12 -0.30 -16.32
CA ARG A 254 -1.28 -1.63 -16.94
C ARG A 254 -0.86 -2.80 -16.06
N LYS A 255 0.00 -2.53 -15.07
CA LYS A 255 0.47 -3.51 -14.06
C LYS A 255 -0.46 -3.60 -12.83
N ARG A 256 -1.61 -2.91 -12.82
CA ARG A 256 -2.62 -3.04 -11.75
C ARG A 256 -3.25 -4.43 -11.81
N PRO A 257 -3.61 -5.03 -10.66
CA PRO A 257 -4.03 -6.43 -10.62
C PRO A 257 -5.15 -6.78 -11.61
N PHE A 258 -6.23 -6.01 -11.66
CA PHE A 258 -7.33 -6.20 -12.61
C PHE A 258 -6.91 -5.98 -14.06
N ALA A 259 -6.23 -4.87 -14.37
CA ALA A 259 -5.76 -4.56 -15.73
C ALA A 259 -4.84 -5.65 -16.31
N SER A 260 -3.99 -6.24 -15.48
CA SER A 260 -3.04 -7.29 -15.87
C SER A 260 -3.58 -8.72 -15.85
N GLY A 261 -4.83 -8.94 -15.40
CA GLY A 261 -5.38 -10.29 -15.19
C GLY A 261 -4.74 -11.07 -14.04
N ALA A 262 -4.22 -10.38 -13.02
CA ALA A 262 -3.67 -11.03 -11.82
C ALA A 262 -4.73 -11.35 -10.75
N ILE A 263 -5.90 -10.72 -10.85
CA ILE A 263 -7.12 -11.00 -10.09
C ILE A 263 -8.27 -10.96 -11.08
N SER A 264 -9.24 -11.86 -10.93
CA SER A 264 -10.46 -11.84 -11.73
C SER A 264 -11.25 -10.55 -11.53
N LEU A 265 -11.90 -10.07 -12.59
CA LEU A 265 -12.81 -8.92 -12.50
C LEU A 265 -14.04 -9.26 -11.63
N LEU A 266 -14.47 -10.52 -11.62
CA LEU A 266 -15.57 -10.99 -10.78
C LEU A 266 -15.25 -10.81 -9.29
N ASP A 267 -14.06 -11.22 -8.86
CA ASP A 267 -13.61 -11.03 -7.47
C ASP A 267 -13.66 -9.56 -7.07
N GLY A 268 -13.25 -8.65 -7.98
CA GLY A 268 -13.37 -7.23 -7.73
C GLY A 268 -14.82 -6.82 -7.45
N TRP A 269 -15.76 -7.21 -8.32
CA TRP A 269 -17.20 -6.91 -8.19
C TRP A 269 -17.84 -7.52 -6.94
N LEU A 270 -17.30 -8.61 -6.39
CA LEU A 270 -17.76 -9.22 -5.13
C LEU A 270 -17.12 -8.57 -3.90
N ILE A 271 -15.82 -8.27 -3.94
CA ILE A 271 -15.07 -7.80 -2.77
C ILE A 271 -15.38 -6.34 -2.45
N TRP A 272 -15.48 -5.46 -3.46
CA TRP A 272 -15.69 -4.03 -3.19
C TRP A 272 -16.98 -3.73 -2.41
N PRO A 273 -18.17 -4.31 -2.71
CA PRO A 273 -19.38 -4.05 -1.93
C PRO A 273 -19.32 -4.73 -0.56
N CYS A 274 -18.68 -5.90 -0.43
CA CYS A 274 -18.49 -6.55 0.87
C CYS A 274 -17.66 -5.67 1.83
N LEU A 275 -16.54 -5.09 1.35
CA LEU A 275 -15.74 -4.17 2.15
C LEU A 275 -16.53 -2.94 2.59
N LEU A 276 -17.38 -2.40 1.70
CA LEU A 276 -18.23 -1.27 2.01
C LEU A 276 -19.29 -1.63 3.06
N GLY A 277 -19.99 -2.74 2.85
CA GLY A 277 -21.03 -3.23 3.76
C GLY A 277 -20.47 -3.51 5.15
N ILE A 278 -19.31 -4.16 5.25
CA ILE A 278 -18.62 -4.40 6.53
C ILE A 278 -18.24 -3.07 7.19
N ALA A 279 -17.69 -2.11 6.45
CA ALA A 279 -17.29 -0.83 7.02
C ALA A 279 -18.48 -0.05 7.61
N PHE A 280 -19.61 0.00 6.90
CA PHE A 280 -20.82 0.68 7.37
C PHE A 280 -21.54 -0.08 8.48
N LEU A 281 -21.58 -1.41 8.42
CA LEU A 281 -22.15 -2.24 9.49
C LEU A 281 -21.36 -2.04 10.79
N LEU A 282 -20.02 -2.11 10.73
CA LEU A 282 -19.19 -1.87 11.91
C LEU A 282 -19.32 -0.43 12.42
N ALA A 283 -19.40 0.56 11.52
CA ALA A 283 -19.62 1.95 11.91
C ALA A 283 -20.96 2.16 12.63
N PHE A 284 -22.02 1.51 12.16
CA PHE A 284 -23.36 1.55 12.76
C PHE A 284 -23.38 0.89 14.15
N LEU A 285 -22.67 -0.23 14.31
CA LEU A 285 -22.68 -1.00 15.57
C LEU A 285 -21.74 -0.44 16.64
N LEU A 286 -20.61 0.16 16.26
CA LEU A 286 -19.49 0.45 17.18
C LEU A 286 -19.20 1.93 17.39
N LEU A 287 -19.74 2.84 16.57
CA LEU A 287 -19.41 4.28 16.62
C LEU A 287 -20.65 5.18 16.61
N PRO A 288 -20.52 6.45 17.05
CA PRO A 288 -21.64 7.38 17.07
C PRO A 288 -22.26 7.63 15.68
N PRO A 289 -23.57 7.93 15.59
CA PRO A 289 -24.24 8.21 14.31
C PRO A 289 -23.58 9.34 13.50
N ALA A 290 -23.00 10.33 14.17
CA ALA A 290 -22.24 11.41 13.54
C ALA A 290 -21.07 10.89 12.69
N PHE A 291 -20.38 9.83 13.15
CA PHE A 291 -19.31 9.20 12.38
C PHE A 291 -19.85 8.51 11.13
N MET A 292 -20.97 7.81 11.24
CA MET A 292 -21.61 7.16 10.08
C MET A 292 -21.99 8.18 9.00
N LEU A 293 -22.52 9.34 9.40
CA LEU A 293 -22.80 10.45 8.48
C LEU A 293 -21.52 10.98 7.83
N ALA A 294 -20.43 11.16 8.60
CA ALA A 294 -19.15 11.61 8.06
C ALA A 294 -18.53 10.60 7.09
N LEU A 295 -18.63 9.30 7.39
CA LEU A 295 -18.19 8.20 6.52
C LEU A 295 -19.03 8.15 5.22
N GLY A 296 -20.35 8.32 5.34
CA GLY A 296 -21.28 8.46 4.22
C GLY A 296 -20.95 9.64 3.32
N ALA A 297 -20.74 10.82 3.90
CA ALA A 297 -20.31 12.02 3.17
C ALA A 297 -18.96 11.80 2.48
N TYR A 298 -18.02 11.14 3.14
CA TYR A 298 -16.70 10.82 2.58
C TYR A 298 -16.81 9.88 1.38
N TYR A 299 -17.57 8.80 1.52
CA TYR A 299 -17.81 7.85 0.45
C TYR A 299 -18.48 8.54 -0.75
N SER A 300 -19.57 9.28 -0.51
CA SER A 300 -20.30 10.01 -1.54
C SER A 300 -19.43 11.03 -2.26
N LEU A 301 -18.66 11.84 -1.54
CA LEU A 301 -17.75 12.82 -2.14
C LEU A 301 -16.63 12.12 -2.94
N THR A 302 -16.09 11.00 -2.45
CA THR A 302 -15.04 10.26 -3.16
C THR A 302 -15.56 9.64 -4.46
N LEU A 303 -16.79 9.11 -4.44
CA LEU A 303 -17.45 8.55 -5.62
C LEU A 303 -17.78 9.65 -6.64
N THR A 304 -18.44 10.72 -6.20
CA THR A 304 -18.77 11.89 -7.04
C THR A 304 -17.52 12.53 -7.63
N TYR A 305 -16.44 12.61 -6.84
CA TYR A 305 -15.13 13.03 -7.33
C TYR A 305 -14.64 12.13 -8.46
N SER A 306 -14.62 10.82 -8.22
CA SER A 306 -14.05 9.84 -9.16
C SER A 306 -14.83 9.76 -10.47
N LEU A 307 -16.14 9.98 -10.44
CA LEU A 307 -17.02 9.92 -11.61
C LEU A 307 -17.07 11.27 -12.36
N PHE A 308 -17.25 12.38 -11.63
CA PHE A 308 -17.63 13.66 -12.20
C PHE A 308 -16.64 14.80 -11.89
N LEU A 309 -16.38 15.08 -10.60
CA LEU A 309 -15.67 16.30 -10.20
C LEU A 309 -14.20 16.32 -10.66
N LYS A 310 -13.60 15.13 -10.81
CA LYS A 310 -12.22 14.98 -11.27
C LYS A 310 -11.95 15.66 -12.63
N ARG A 311 -13.00 15.90 -13.43
CA ARG A 311 -12.93 16.45 -14.80
C ARG A 311 -13.09 17.97 -14.86
N ARG A 312 -13.45 18.63 -13.76
CA ARG A 312 -13.69 20.08 -13.68
C ARG A 312 -12.48 20.76 -13.02
N PRO A 313 -11.80 21.71 -13.69
CA PRO A 313 -10.71 22.48 -13.10
C PRO A 313 -11.15 23.19 -11.82
N LEU A 314 -10.22 23.36 -10.89
CA LEU A 314 -10.37 23.90 -9.52
C LEU A 314 -11.29 23.09 -8.61
N VAL A 315 -12.46 22.66 -9.09
CA VAL A 315 -13.40 21.80 -8.34
C VAL A 315 -12.71 20.50 -7.93
N ASP A 316 -11.83 19.96 -8.76
CA ASP A 316 -11.07 18.76 -8.43
C ASP A 316 -10.10 18.98 -7.25
N VAL A 317 -9.42 20.12 -7.18
CA VAL A 317 -8.47 20.47 -6.12
C VAL A 317 -9.22 20.78 -4.82
N ILE A 318 -10.31 21.55 -4.91
CA ILE A 318 -11.20 21.86 -3.77
C ILE A 318 -11.79 20.56 -3.19
N SER A 319 -12.25 19.65 -4.05
CA SER A 319 -12.76 18.34 -3.63
C SER A 319 -11.70 17.50 -2.92
N LEU A 320 -10.45 17.51 -3.40
CA LEU A 320 -9.35 16.81 -2.74
C LEU A 320 -9.07 17.40 -1.34
N ALA A 321 -9.04 18.73 -1.21
CA ALA A 321 -8.87 19.40 0.07
C ALA A 321 -10.01 19.10 1.05
N ALA A 322 -11.25 19.12 0.56
CA ALA A 322 -12.44 18.74 1.32
C ALA A 322 -12.37 17.28 1.81
N LEU A 323 -11.94 16.34 0.96
CA LEU A 323 -11.77 14.93 1.33
C LEU A 323 -10.73 14.75 2.45
N TYR A 324 -9.66 15.54 2.49
CA TYR A 324 -8.70 15.50 3.59
C TYR A 324 -9.26 16.10 4.87
N THR A 325 -9.92 17.25 4.76
CA THR A 325 -10.58 17.94 5.90
C THR A 325 -11.67 17.06 6.51
N LEU A 326 -12.45 16.37 5.68
CA LEU A 326 -13.52 15.47 6.13
C LEU A 326 -13.01 14.28 6.96
N ARG A 327 -11.74 13.87 6.78
CA ARG A 327 -11.12 12.87 7.67
C ARG A 327 -10.92 13.40 9.08
N ILE A 328 -10.55 14.67 9.22
CA ILE A 328 -10.42 15.32 10.53
C ILE A 328 -11.80 15.40 11.18
N ILE A 329 -12.81 15.83 10.42
CA ILE A 329 -14.21 15.89 10.89
C ILE A 329 -14.72 14.50 11.29
N ALA A 330 -14.39 13.46 10.53
CA ALA A 330 -14.78 12.09 10.87
C ALA A 330 -14.09 11.59 12.15
N GLY A 331 -12.79 11.89 12.33
CA GLY A 331 -12.08 11.58 13.58
C GLY A 331 -12.71 12.26 14.80
N ALA A 332 -13.11 13.52 14.64
CA ALA A 332 -13.86 14.28 15.65
C ALA A 332 -15.23 13.62 15.93
N ALA A 333 -15.97 13.25 14.90
CA ALA A 333 -17.27 12.61 15.03
C ALA A 333 -17.19 11.21 15.68
N ALA A 334 -16.09 10.48 15.50
CA ALA A 334 -15.86 9.19 16.16
C ALA A 334 -15.55 9.33 17.66
N THR A 335 -14.90 10.42 18.04
CA THR A 335 -14.42 10.66 19.42
C THR A 335 -15.31 11.60 20.23
N GLY A 336 -16.26 12.29 19.58
CA GLY A 336 -17.06 13.35 20.21
C GLY A 336 -16.27 14.65 20.45
N ILE A 337 -15.00 14.72 20.02
CA ILE A 337 -14.16 15.91 20.19
C ILE A 337 -14.58 16.96 19.15
N VAL A 338 -14.93 18.16 19.61
CA VAL A 338 -15.21 19.29 18.71
C VAL A 338 -13.86 19.83 18.17
N PRO A 339 -13.61 19.80 16.85
CA PRO A 339 -12.39 20.34 16.29
C PRO A 339 -12.42 21.87 16.35
N SER A 340 -11.28 22.49 16.65
CA SER A 340 -11.21 23.96 16.66
C SER A 340 -11.38 24.52 15.25
N PHE A 341 -12.00 25.70 15.16
CA PHE A 341 -12.12 26.44 13.91
C PHE A 341 -10.76 26.60 13.21
N TRP A 342 -9.74 26.95 14.00
CA TRP A 342 -8.36 27.12 13.53
C TRP A 342 -7.76 25.85 12.94
N LEU A 343 -7.98 24.68 13.56
CA LEU A 343 -7.50 23.39 13.03
C LEU A 343 -8.12 23.09 11.66
N LEU A 344 -9.42 23.30 11.51
CA LEU A 344 -10.12 23.07 10.24
C LEU A 344 -9.65 24.06 9.17
N ALA A 345 -9.56 25.35 9.48
CA ALA A 345 -9.08 26.39 8.56
C ALA A 345 -7.64 26.12 8.11
N PHE A 346 -6.73 25.81 9.05
CA PHE A 346 -5.35 25.44 8.76
C PHE A 346 -5.30 24.24 7.81
N SER A 347 -6.04 23.18 8.15
CA SER A 347 -6.06 21.94 7.37
C SER A 347 -6.56 22.18 5.94
N MET A 348 -7.60 22.99 5.77
CA MET A 348 -8.17 23.31 4.46
C MET A 348 -7.11 23.94 3.55
N PHE A 349 -6.39 24.96 4.03
CA PHE A 349 -5.36 25.64 3.24
C PHE A 349 -4.12 24.77 2.97
N VAL A 350 -3.65 23.99 3.96
CA VAL A 350 -2.54 23.04 3.74
C VAL A 350 -2.93 22.01 2.68
N PHE A 351 -4.11 21.39 2.79
CA PHE A 351 -4.52 20.35 1.86
C PHE A 351 -4.87 20.89 0.47
N LEU A 352 -5.36 22.13 0.38
CA LEU A 352 -5.55 22.83 -0.89
C LEU A 352 -4.20 23.05 -1.59
N SER A 353 -3.18 23.51 -0.86
CA SER A 353 -1.81 23.61 -1.37
C SER A 353 -1.27 22.27 -1.86
N LEU A 354 -1.37 21.19 -1.08
CA LEU A 354 -0.92 19.85 -1.50
C LEU A 354 -1.71 19.30 -2.70
N ALA A 355 -3.00 19.61 -2.81
CA ALA A 355 -3.80 19.24 -3.97
C ALA A 355 -3.33 19.99 -5.23
N PHE A 356 -2.95 21.28 -5.11
CA PHE A 356 -2.34 22.03 -6.20
C PHE A 356 -0.95 21.50 -6.56
N VAL A 357 -0.12 21.09 -5.59
CA VAL A 357 1.18 20.43 -5.85
C VAL A 357 0.97 19.19 -6.74
N LYS A 358 -0.01 18.36 -6.41
CA LYS A 358 -0.36 17.18 -7.21
C LYS A 358 -0.75 17.59 -8.63
N ARG A 359 -1.65 18.58 -8.77
CA ARG A 359 -2.11 19.05 -10.09
C ARG A 359 -0.96 19.63 -10.93
N PHE A 360 -0.09 20.43 -10.32
CA PHE A 360 1.11 20.97 -10.95
C PHE A 360 2.02 19.84 -11.46
N SER A 361 2.31 18.83 -10.62
CA SER A 361 3.18 17.73 -11.02
C SER A 361 2.64 16.94 -12.22
N GLU A 362 1.32 16.72 -12.28
CA GLU A 362 0.65 16.06 -13.40
C GLU A 362 0.72 16.91 -14.68
N LEU A 363 0.50 18.23 -14.58
CA LEU A 363 0.59 19.18 -15.69
C LEU A 363 2.01 19.31 -16.24
N TYR A 364 2.99 19.44 -15.35
CA TYR A 364 4.41 19.56 -15.71
C TYR A 364 4.89 18.30 -16.43
N ALA A 365 4.51 17.11 -15.94
CA ALA A 365 4.83 15.85 -16.58
C ALA A 365 4.17 15.67 -17.96
N ALA A 366 2.97 16.21 -18.16
CA ALA A 366 2.28 16.21 -19.45
C ALA A 366 2.94 17.17 -20.46
N LYS A 367 3.30 18.38 -20.02
CA LYS A 367 4.05 19.38 -20.81
C LYS A 367 5.37 18.81 -21.33
N LYS A 368 6.15 18.16 -20.45
CA LYS A 368 7.43 17.52 -20.84
C LYS A 368 7.28 16.42 -21.90
N LYS A 369 6.12 15.78 -22.01
CA LYS A 369 5.87 14.68 -22.97
C LYS A 369 5.27 15.15 -24.30
N ASN A 370 5.12 16.46 -24.54
CA ASN A 370 4.44 17.02 -25.72
C ASN A 370 3.07 16.38 -26.01
N LYS A 371 2.37 15.89 -24.98
CA LYS A 371 1.06 15.24 -25.13
C LYS A 371 -0.07 16.27 -25.23
N GLY A 372 -0.08 17.04 -26.33
CA GLY A 372 -1.15 17.98 -26.69
C GLY A 372 -1.39 19.15 -25.71
N LYS A 373 -2.13 20.17 -26.15
CA LYS A 373 -2.38 21.40 -25.35
C LYS A 373 -3.25 21.18 -24.10
N LYS A 374 -4.05 20.11 -24.03
CA LYS A 374 -5.00 19.83 -22.92
C LYS A 374 -4.72 18.50 -22.25
N LEU A 375 -4.78 18.48 -20.93
CA LEU A 375 -4.61 17.26 -20.14
C LEU A 375 -5.86 16.36 -20.29
N ARG A 376 -5.68 15.14 -20.83
CA ARG A 376 -6.77 14.19 -21.08
C ARG A 376 -7.62 13.97 -19.81
N GLY A 377 -8.91 14.34 -19.87
CA GLY A 377 -9.91 14.05 -18.84
C GLY A 377 -9.92 14.94 -17.59
N ARG A 378 -9.15 16.04 -17.55
CA ARG A 378 -9.06 16.93 -16.36
C ARG A 378 -9.43 18.40 -16.62
N GLY A 379 -9.50 18.82 -17.87
CA GLY A 379 -9.91 20.18 -18.26
C GLY A 379 -8.82 21.25 -18.17
N TYR A 380 -7.68 20.97 -17.55
CA TYR A 380 -6.53 21.89 -17.48
C TYR A 380 -5.74 21.93 -18.79
N SER A 381 -5.20 23.12 -19.09
CA SER A 381 -4.26 23.40 -20.17
C SER A 381 -2.82 23.45 -19.66
N GLN A 382 -1.84 23.31 -20.55
CA GLN A 382 -0.42 23.45 -20.16
C GLN A 382 -0.06 24.88 -19.71
N ASP A 383 -0.87 25.87 -20.11
CA ASP A 383 -0.67 27.28 -19.81
C ASP A 383 -1.12 27.63 -18.37
N ASP A 384 -1.92 26.75 -17.74
CA ASP A 384 -2.42 26.94 -16.37
C ASP A 384 -1.34 26.68 -15.29
N LEU A 385 -0.13 26.25 -15.66
CA LEU A 385 0.92 25.84 -14.72
C LEU A 385 1.28 26.95 -13.71
N GLU A 386 1.46 28.17 -14.21
CA GLU A 386 1.83 29.31 -13.39
C GLU A 386 0.69 29.65 -12.41
N LEU A 387 -0.54 29.75 -12.90
CA LEU A 387 -1.73 30.01 -12.09
C LEU A 387 -1.92 28.94 -10.99
N VAL A 388 -1.82 27.66 -11.34
CA VAL A 388 -1.89 26.54 -10.40
C VAL A 388 -0.83 26.66 -9.31
N SER A 389 0.38 27.10 -9.68
CA SER A 389 1.46 27.26 -8.71
C SER A 389 1.25 28.44 -7.78
N THR A 390 0.80 29.59 -8.29
CA THR A 390 0.50 30.77 -7.49
C THR A 390 -0.60 30.48 -6.48
N MET A 391 -1.73 29.89 -6.93
CA MET A 391 -2.82 29.49 -6.04
C MET A 391 -2.35 28.52 -4.95
N GLY A 392 -1.49 27.58 -5.31
CA GLY A 392 -0.95 26.59 -4.39
C GLY A 392 0.01 27.17 -3.35
N ILE A 393 0.94 28.03 -3.76
CA ILE A 393 1.90 28.70 -2.85
C ILE A 393 1.15 29.67 -1.92
N THR A 394 0.22 30.46 -2.44
CA THR A 394 -0.61 31.36 -1.63
C THR A 394 -1.42 30.57 -0.60
N SER A 395 -2.03 29.45 -0.98
CA SER A 395 -2.72 28.56 -0.03
C SER A 395 -1.78 28.04 1.06
N ALA A 396 -0.53 27.71 0.69
CA ALA A 396 0.48 27.28 1.66
C ALA A 396 0.80 28.37 2.69
N TYR A 397 1.03 29.61 2.24
CA TYR A 397 1.35 30.73 3.13
C TYR A 397 0.15 31.16 3.97
N MET A 398 -1.07 31.09 3.42
CA MET A 398 -2.30 31.30 4.19
C MET A 398 -2.45 30.29 5.33
N SER A 399 -2.03 29.02 5.13
CA SER A 399 -2.03 28.06 6.24
C SER A 399 -1.10 28.48 7.39
N ILE A 400 0.06 29.07 7.07
CA ILE A 400 1.01 29.55 8.08
C ILE A 400 0.46 30.78 8.79
N LEU A 401 -0.20 31.68 8.06
CA LEU A 401 -0.91 32.81 8.67
C LEU A 401 -1.99 32.33 9.64
N VAL A 402 -2.80 31.33 9.26
CA VAL A 402 -3.80 30.73 10.14
C VAL A 402 -3.16 30.09 11.37
N LEU A 403 -2.00 29.44 11.23
CA LEU A 403 -1.24 28.91 12.36
C LEU A 403 -0.75 30.05 13.29
N ALA A 404 -0.28 31.17 12.74
CA ALA A 404 0.13 32.31 13.55
C ALA A 404 -1.04 32.93 14.32
N LEU A 405 -2.23 33.02 13.69
CA LEU A 405 -3.45 33.48 14.34
C LEU A 405 -3.91 32.52 15.45
N TYR A 406 -3.82 31.21 15.22
CA TYR A 406 -4.10 30.20 16.24
C TYR A 406 -3.25 30.37 17.51
N ILE A 407 -1.96 30.70 17.36
CA ILE A 407 -1.05 30.91 18.51
C ILE A 407 -1.47 32.11 19.37
N GLN A 408 -2.16 33.09 18.78
CA GLN A 408 -2.65 34.28 19.49
C GLN A 408 -4.05 34.09 20.09
N ASP A 409 -4.72 32.96 19.82
CA ASP A 409 -6.06 32.70 20.32
C ASP A 409 -6.06 32.47 21.84
N PRO A 410 -6.90 33.18 22.62
CA PRO A 410 -6.91 33.06 24.08
C PRO A 410 -7.19 31.64 24.60
N ASN A 411 -8.03 30.86 23.91
CA ASN A 411 -8.34 29.48 24.32
C ASN A 411 -7.13 28.57 24.13
N THR A 412 -6.32 28.86 23.11
CA THR A 412 -5.08 28.13 22.83
C THR A 412 -4.01 28.44 23.87
N ILE A 413 -3.81 29.72 24.19
CA ILE A 413 -2.82 30.18 25.19
C ILE A 413 -3.00 29.45 26.53
N ASN A 414 -4.25 29.25 26.96
CA ASN A 414 -4.56 28.61 28.24
C ASN A 414 -4.32 27.09 28.26
N THR A 415 -4.12 26.46 27.10
CA THR A 415 -3.91 25.01 26.99
C THR A 415 -2.42 24.61 27.07
N TYR A 416 -1.51 25.56 26.86
CA TYR A 416 -0.06 25.32 26.81
C TYR A 416 0.67 26.05 27.95
N ALA A 417 1.66 25.38 28.55
CA ALA A 417 2.49 25.96 29.60
C ALA A 417 3.41 27.09 29.08
N SER A 418 3.82 27.04 27.81
CA SER A 418 4.68 28.05 27.18
C SER A 418 4.26 28.32 25.73
N PRO A 419 3.12 29.02 25.50
CA PRO A 419 2.55 29.25 24.17
C PRO A 419 3.50 29.99 23.21
N LYS A 420 4.39 30.84 23.74
CA LYS A 420 5.39 31.57 22.95
C LYS A 420 6.31 30.65 22.14
N LEU A 421 6.58 29.43 22.63
CA LEU A 421 7.42 28.46 21.90
C LEU A 421 6.75 27.95 20.63
N ILE A 422 5.41 27.97 20.55
CA ILE A 422 4.67 27.51 19.37
C ILE A 422 4.99 28.38 18.14
N TRP A 423 5.48 29.61 18.32
CA TRP A 423 5.94 30.46 17.21
C TRP A 423 7.04 29.81 16.37
N PHE A 424 7.85 28.89 16.92
CA PHE A 424 8.83 28.13 16.15
C PHE A 424 8.19 27.16 15.14
N ALA A 425 6.91 26.81 15.31
CA ALA A 425 6.18 25.99 14.35
C ALA A 425 5.96 26.73 13.01
N CYS A 426 5.83 28.06 13.03
CA CYS A 426 5.64 28.88 11.83
C CYS A 426 6.82 28.82 10.84
N PRO A 427 8.08 29.13 11.21
CA PRO A 427 9.22 29.03 10.30
C PRO A 427 9.50 27.59 9.86
N LEU A 428 9.24 26.59 10.71
CA LEU A 428 9.33 25.17 10.33
C LEU A 428 8.33 24.82 9.20
N MET A 429 7.07 25.20 9.37
CA MET A 429 6.06 24.99 8.33
C MET A 429 6.37 25.78 7.06
N LEU A 430 6.85 27.02 7.19
CA LEU A 430 7.29 27.86 6.07
C LEU A 430 8.38 27.20 5.25
N TYR A 431 9.41 26.67 5.92
CA TYR A 431 10.47 25.91 5.26
C TYR A 431 9.90 24.67 4.55
N TRP A 432 9.06 23.89 5.23
CA TRP A 432 8.53 22.65 4.68
C TRP A 432 7.68 22.89 3.42
N VAL A 433 6.70 23.80 3.48
CA VAL A 433 5.83 24.06 2.33
C VAL A 433 6.61 24.68 1.17
N SER A 434 7.54 25.60 1.45
CA SER A 434 8.38 26.22 0.41
C SER A 434 9.27 25.18 -0.26
N ARG A 435 9.83 24.23 0.52
CA ARG A 435 10.64 23.13 -0.02
C ARG A 435 9.81 22.17 -0.88
N ILE A 436 8.59 21.83 -0.45
CA ILE A 436 7.68 20.99 -1.26
C ILE A 436 7.41 21.65 -2.61
N TRP A 437 7.11 22.96 -2.63
CA TRP A 437 6.90 23.71 -3.86
C TRP A 437 8.16 23.82 -4.72
N LEU A 438 9.33 24.03 -4.13
CA LEU A 438 10.62 24.06 -4.83
C LEU A 438 10.92 22.73 -5.55
N ILE A 439 10.73 21.59 -4.88
CA ILE A 439 10.94 20.25 -5.44
C ILE A 439 9.95 19.99 -6.58
N THR A 440 8.72 20.46 -6.42
CA THR A 440 7.65 20.31 -7.40
C THR A 440 7.95 21.11 -8.66
N HIS A 441 8.39 22.36 -8.52
CA HIS A 441 8.82 23.22 -9.64
C HIS A 441 10.00 22.63 -10.42
N ARG A 442 10.92 21.95 -9.73
CA ARG A 442 12.04 21.23 -10.34
C ARG A 442 11.65 19.93 -11.05
N GLY A 443 10.37 19.53 -10.99
CA GLY A 443 9.86 18.34 -11.65
C GLY A 443 10.25 17.02 -10.97
N HIS A 444 10.73 17.05 -9.72
CA HIS A 444 11.13 15.85 -8.96
C HIS A 444 9.99 15.23 -8.14
N MET A 445 8.79 15.84 -8.15
CA MET A 445 7.59 15.32 -7.49
C MET A 445 6.88 14.31 -8.39
N HIS A 446 7.17 13.01 -8.22
CA HIS A 446 6.60 11.93 -9.04
C HIS A 446 5.46 11.15 -8.37
N ASP A 447 5.35 11.27 -7.05
CA ASP A 447 4.38 10.58 -6.22
C ASP A 447 3.33 11.58 -5.69
N ASP A 448 2.27 11.05 -5.07
CA ASP A 448 1.34 11.87 -4.28
C ASP A 448 2.12 12.64 -3.19
N PRO A 449 1.86 13.95 -2.97
CA PRO A 449 2.66 14.77 -2.06
C PRO A 449 2.73 14.24 -0.63
N ILE A 450 1.66 13.57 -0.16
CA ILE A 450 1.64 12.94 1.16
C ILE A 450 2.56 11.70 1.17
N VAL A 451 2.52 10.89 0.12
CA VAL A 451 3.42 9.73 -0.04
C VAL A 451 4.87 10.17 -0.19
N PHE A 452 5.11 11.29 -0.87
CA PHE A 452 6.44 11.91 -0.94
C PHE A 452 6.93 12.33 0.44
N ALA A 453 6.11 13.04 1.22
CA ALA A 453 6.47 13.49 2.56
C ALA A 453 6.85 12.33 3.50
N LEU A 454 6.20 11.17 3.34
CA LEU A 454 6.54 9.96 4.12
C LEU A 454 7.88 9.31 3.72
N LYS A 455 8.37 9.56 2.51
CA LYS A 455 9.66 9.04 2.02
C LYS A 455 10.81 10.04 2.19
N ASP A 456 10.47 11.32 2.28
CA ASP A 456 11.43 12.42 2.30
C ASP A 456 11.97 12.70 3.70
N LYS A 457 13.30 12.68 3.83
CA LYS A 457 13.97 12.84 5.13
C LYS A 457 13.74 14.22 5.74
N ALA A 458 13.78 15.28 4.94
CA ALA A 458 13.58 16.63 5.44
C ALA A 458 12.15 16.86 5.93
N SER A 459 11.17 16.21 5.28
CA SER A 459 9.77 16.20 5.73
C SER A 459 9.63 15.56 7.10
N TRP A 460 10.30 14.43 7.37
CA TRP A 460 10.33 13.82 8.69
C TRP A 460 11.00 14.71 9.75
N VAL A 461 12.18 15.27 9.44
CA VAL A 461 12.88 16.20 10.35
C VAL A 461 11.98 17.38 10.71
N THR A 462 11.30 17.95 9.71
CA THR A 462 10.39 19.08 9.95
C THR A 462 9.16 18.67 10.76
N LEU A 463 8.56 17.52 10.47
CA LEU A 463 7.43 16.98 11.23
C LEU A 463 7.79 16.72 12.69
N PHE A 464 8.93 16.08 12.97
CA PHE A 464 9.37 15.85 14.35
C PHE A 464 9.69 17.15 15.08
N SER A 465 10.35 18.10 14.40
CA SER A 465 10.63 19.42 14.98
C SER A 465 9.32 20.16 15.29
N PHE A 466 8.34 20.08 14.39
CA PHE A 466 7.01 20.67 14.59
C PHE A 466 6.31 20.04 15.81
N LEU A 467 6.23 18.71 15.89
CA LEU A 467 5.62 18.02 17.02
C LEU A 467 6.37 18.28 18.34
N ALA A 468 7.71 18.37 18.31
CA ALA A 468 8.52 18.69 19.47
C ALA A 468 8.22 20.09 20.01
N VAL A 469 8.04 21.08 19.12
CA VAL A 469 7.64 22.45 19.53
C VAL A 469 6.33 22.43 20.32
N PHE A 470 5.31 21.70 19.84
CA PHE A 470 4.03 21.57 20.54
C PHE A 470 4.15 20.78 21.86
N GLY A 471 4.97 19.72 21.88
CA GLY A 471 5.23 18.94 23.08
C GLY A 471 5.92 19.75 24.18
N VAL A 472 6.99 20.48 23.84
CA VAL A 472 7.71 21.36 24.78
C VAL A 472 6.83 22.53 25.23
N ALA A 473 6.04 23.11 24.32
CA ALA A 473 5.09 24.17 24.69
C ALA A 473 4.05 23.68 25.71
N ARG A 474 3.66 22.39 25.66
CA ARG A 474 2.63 21.82 26.54
C ARG A 474 3.17 21.44 27.91
N PHE A 475 4.35 20.85 27.97
CA PHE A 475 5.00 20.39 29.20
C PHE A 475 6.15 21.35 29.52
N GLY A 476 5.93 22.31 30.41
CA GLY A 476 6.99 23.21 30.89
C GLY A 476 8.20 22.43 31.45
N GLY A 477 9.34 23.13 31.63
CA GLY A 477 10.66 22.53 31.87
C GLY A 477 10.77 21.43 32.93
N ASN A 478 9.91 21.42 33.97
CA ASN A 478 9.99 20.45 35.07
C ASN A 478 9.21 19.13 34.86
N GLN A 479 8.31 19.01 33.87
CA GLN A 479 7.61 17.75 33.54
C GLN A 479 8.08 17.12 32.22
N LEU A 480 9.17 17.64 31.66
CA LEU A 480 9.76 17.17 30.41
C LEU A 480 10.10 15.68 30.43
N ILE A 481 10.31 15.06 31.59
CA ILE A 481 10.69 13.64 31.74
C ILE A 481 9.56 12.68 31.32
N LEU A 482 8.29 13.00 31.58
CA LEU A 482 7.12 12.22 31.14
C LEU A 482 6.72 12.55 29.69
N GLY A 483 6.97 13.79 29.23
CA GLY A 483 6.84 14.15 27.82
C GLY A 483 7.92 13.50 26.94
N LEU A 484 9.15 13.39 27.46
CA LEU A 484 10.30 12.76 26.82
C LEU A 484 10.20 11.24 26.78
N SER A 485 9.44 10.59 27.67
CA SER A 485 9.15 9.15 27.53
C SER A 485 8.19 8.88 26.37
N MET A 486 7.19 9.74 26.15
CA MET A 486 6.30 9.72 24.99
C MET A 486 7.00 10.14 23.69
N VAL A 487 7.85 11.18 23.73
CA VAL A 487 8.74 11.54 22.62
C VAL A 487 9.77 10.45 22.39
N GLY A 488 10.23 9.73 23.42
CA GLY A 488 11.10 8.57 23.31
C GLY A 488 10.41 7.39 22.62
N VAL A 489 9.12 7.17 22.87
CA VAL A 489 8.30 6.21 22.13
C VAL A 489 8.07 6.67 20.69
N LEU A 490 7.78 7.95 20.45
CA LEU A 490 7.62 8.51 19.11
C LEU A 490 8.94 8.54 18.33
N VAL A 491 10.07 8.78 18.99
CA VAL A 491 11.43 8.71 18.45
C VAL A 491 11.83 7.26 18.22
N ALA A 492 11.42 6.31 19.07
CA ALA A 492 11.58 4.89 18.80
C ALA A 492 10.76 4.47 17.58
N ILE A 493 9.50 4.88 17.47
CA ILE A 493 8.65 4.66 16.28
C ILE A 493 9.25 5.33 15.04
N ALA A 494 9.72 6.57 15.17
CA ALA A 494 10.40 7.33 14.11
C ALA A 494 11.69 6.66 13.67
N THR A 495 12.47 6.15 14.62
CA THR A 495 13.73 5.46 14.41
C THR A 495 13.47 4.11 13.75
N VAL A 496 12.40 3.41 14.13
CA VAL A 496 11.90 2.22 13.44
C VAL A 496 11.51 2.56 12.00
N VAL A 497 10.75 3.62 11.77
CA VAL A 497 10.35 4.08 10.42
C VAL A 497 11.55 4.57 9.60
N TYR A 498 12.54 5.20 10.23
CA TYR A 498 13.75 5.71 9.58
C TYR A 498 14.76 4.59 9.25
N LEU A 499 15.00 3.65 10.18
CA LEU A 499 15.77 2.43 9.90
C LEU A 499 15.04 1.57 8.87
N SER A 500 13.70 1.53 8.86
CA SER A 500 12.92 0.94 7.76
C SER A 500 13.29 1.59 6.44
N GLY A 501 13.27 2.92 6.36
CA GLY A 501 13.65 3.68 5.17
C GLY A 501 15.11 3.52 4.75
N HIS A 502 16.04 3.37 5.70
CA HIS A 502 17.47 3.22 5.43
C HIS A 502 17.84 1.79 4.99
N LEU A 503 17.24 0.76 5.59
CA LEU A 503 17.38 -0.64 5.16
C LEU A 503 16.69 -0.87 3.80
N LEU A 504 15.58 -0.17 3.54
CA LEU A 504 14.93 -0.11 2.22
C LEU A 504 15.83 0.48 1.12
N ARG A 505 16.79 1.36 1.45
CA ARG A 505 17.75 1.93 0.47
C ARG A 505 18.84 0.95 0.04
N LYS A 506 19.23 0.01 0.91
CA LYS A 506 20.30 -0.96 0.60
C LYS A 506 19.75 -2.27 0.01
N ALA A 507 18.47 -2.58 0.23
CA ALA A 507 17.77 -3.72 -0.34
C ALA A 507 16.96 -3.33 -1.59
N ASN A 508 17.63 -2.86 -2.63
CA ASN A 508 17.00 -2.77 -3.95
C ASN A 508 16.85 -4.21 -4.48
N ARG A 509 15.62 -4.73 -4.45
CA ARG A 509 15.17 -6.12 -4.72
C ARG A 509 14.99 -7.00 -3.47
N ASN A 510 13.95 -6.77 -2.66
CA ASN A 510 13.04 -7.80 -2.09
C ASN A 510 12.19 -7.24 -0.93
N SER A 511 10.97 -7.78 -0.76
CA SER A 511 10.02 -7.46 0.33
C SER A 511 10.54 -7.71 1.75
N ALA A 512 11.72 -8.31 1.89
CA ALA A 512 12.33 -8.68 3.17
C ALA A 512 12.83 -7.48 4.00
N GLY A 513 13.28 -6.39 3.38
CA GLY A 513 13.85 -5.24 4.12
C GLY A 513 12.84 -4.50 5.01
N PHE A 514 11.60 -4.38 4.55
CA PHE A 514 10.49 -3.81 5.34
C PHE A 514 10.12 -4.71 6.52
N GLN A 515 10.06 -6.02 6.29
CA GLN A 515 9.76 -7.00 7.35
C GLN A 515 10.82 -6.97 8.46
N ILE A 516 12.10 -6.91 8.09
CA ILE A 516 13.20 -6.87 9.06
C ILE A 516 13.12 -5.62 9.94
N ALA A 517 12.84 -4.44 9.36
CA ALA A 517 12.77 -3.22 10.14
C ALA A 517 11.52 -3.15 11.05
N ALA A 518 10.37 -3.62 10.56
CA ALA A 518 9.15 -3.72 11.36
C ALA A 518 9.34 -4.70 12.54
N LEU A 519 9.99 -5.85 12.30
CA LEU A 519 10.34 -6.82 13.35
C LEU A 519 11.35 -6.22 14.35
N TYR A 520 12.36 -5.49 13.87
CA TYR A 520 13.35 -4.86 14.74
C TYR A 520 12.71 -3.87 15.72
N GLY A 521 11.73 -3.09 15.23
CA GLY A 521 10.93 -2.19 16.06
C GLY A 521 10.01 -2.92 17.03
N LEU A 522 9.30 -3.95 16.56
CA LEU A 522 8.45 -4.78 17.42
C LEU A 522 9.24 -5.41 18.56
N PHE A 523 10.44 -5.94 18.29
CA PHE A 523 11.29 -6.55 19.32
C PHE A 523 11.84 -5.53 20.31
N ALA A 524 12.12 -4.31 19.86
CA ALA A 524 12.48 -3.22 20.77
C ALA A 524 11.32 -2.90 21.72
N ILE A 525 10.08 -2.85 21.21
CA ILE A 525 8.88 -2.66 22.04
C ILE A 525 8.72 -3.81 23.03
N ILE A 526 8.77 -5.06 22.58
CA ILE A 526 8.63 -6.24 23.46
C ILE A 526 9.68 -6.24 24.58
N ALA A 527 10.95 -6.03 24.23
CA ALA A 527 12.04 -5.99 25.22
C ALA A 527 11.91 -4.82 26.20
N THR A 528 11.45 -3.66 25.73
CA THR A 528 11.23 -2.48 26.57
C THR A 528 10.05 -2.70 27.52
N THR A 529 8.95 -3.26 27.03
CA THR A 529 7.78 -3.61 27.86
C THR A 529 8.16 -4.65 28.92
N ALA A 530 8.92 -5.68 28.56
CA ALA A 530 9.42 -6.67 29.52
C ALA A 530 10.34 -6.02 30.57
N ASN A 531 11.26 -5.16 30.14
CA ASN A 531 12.15 -4.42 31.04
C ASN A 531 11.36 -3.55 32.03
N ILE A 532 10.47 -2.68 31.54
CA ILE A 532 9.65 -1.79 32.38
C ILE A 532 8.71 -2.60 33.30
N GLY A 533 8.11 -3.67 32.78
CA GLY A 533 7.26 -4.57 33.57
C GLY A 533 8.02 -5.21 34.73
N THR A 534 9.26 -5.67 34.49
CA THR A 534 10.14 -6.19 35.55
C THR A 534 10.55 -5.09 36.54
N GLN A 535 10.86 -3.89 36.08
CA GLN A 535 11.16 -2.77 36.99
C GLN A 535 9.98 -2.45 37.90
N ALA A 536 8.77 -2.35 37.33
CA ALA A 536 7.54 -2.10 38.06
C ALA A 536 7.23 -3.21 39.08
N LEU A 537 7.48 -4.47 38.71
CA LEU A 537 7.32 -5.61 39.62
C LEU A 537 8.31 -5.54 40.79
N VAL A 538 9.59 -5.24 40.54
CA VAL A 538 10.61 -5.13 41.60
C VAL A 538 10.30 -3.98 42.55
N ILE A 539 9.85 -2.83 42.03
CA ILE A 539 9.45 -1.68 42.86
C ILE A 539 8.21 -2.01 43.70
N THR A 540 7.30 -2.84 43.18
CA THR A 540 6.12 -3.32 43.93
C THR A 540 6.50 -4.30 45.05
N ILE A 541 7.52 -5.15 44.83
CA ILE A 541 7.93 -6.21 45.77
C ILE A 541 8.92 -5.72 46.82
N TYR A 542 9.79 -4.77 46.48
CA TYR A 542 10.87 -4.29 47.34
C TYR A 542 10.92 -2.77 47.39
N THR A 543 10.77 -2.22 48.59
CA THR A 543 10.70 -0.78 48.88
C THR A 543 11.89 -0.25 49.68
N GLY A 544 12.97 -1.03 49.79
CA GLY A 544 14.18 -0.61 50.52
C GLY A 544 15.02 0.45 49.79
N SER A 545 16.11 0.90 50.44
CA SER A 545 16.98 1.97 49.93
C SER A 545 17.60 1.69 48.55
N TYR A 546 17.65 0.43 48.12
CA TYR A 546 18.16 0.01 46.82
C TYR A 546 17.07 -0.31 45.78
N ALA A 547 15.80 0.02 46.04
CA ALA A 547 14.68 -0.41 45.20
C ALA A 547 14.80 0.01 43.73
N VAL A 548 15.24 1.25 43.50
CA VAL A 548 15.47 1.77 42.14
C VAL A 548 16.66 1.11 41.47
N THR A 549 17.76 0.89 42.20
CA THR A 549 18.96 0.24 41.65
C THR A 549 18.69 -1.21 41.29
N LEU A 550 18.01 -1.95 42.18
CA LEU A 550 17.63 -3.35 41.96
C LEU A 550 16.62 -3.49 40.83
N SER A 551 15.66 -2.56 40.70
CA SER A 551 14.70 -2.60 39.62
C SER A 551 15.38 -2.41 38.26
N ILE A 552 16.27 -1.42 38.13
CA ILE A 552 17.04 -1.18 36.89
C ILE A 552 17.91 -2.39 36.53
N LEU A 553 18.59 -3.00 37.50
CA LEU A 553 19.41 -4.20 37.29
C LEU A 553 18.54 -5.37 36.83
N ALA A 554 17.43 -5.64 37.50
CA ALA A 554 16.51 -6.72 37.14
C ALA A 554 15.85 -6.50 35.77
N GLY A 555 15.37 -5.29 35.51
CA GLY A 555 14.77 -4.91 34.22
C GLY A 555 15.76 -5.06 33.06
N THR A 556 17.01 -4.66 33.27
CA THR A 556 18.08 -4.84 32.27
C THR A 556 18.44 -6.31 32.08
N ALA A 557 18.51 -7.08 33.17
CA ALA A 557 18.77 -8.52 33.15
C ALA A 557 17.68 -9.32 32.43
N VAL A 558 16.44 -8.80 32.35
CA VAL A 558 15.33 -9.42 31.60
C VAL A 558 15.23 -8.89 30.17
N GLY A 559 15.26 -7.56 29.99
CA GLY A 559 15.07 -6.93 28.69
C GLY A 559 16.19 -7.22 27.69
N LEU A 560 17.45 -7.23 28.14
CA LEU A 560 18.61 -7.41 27.27
C LEU A 560 18.68 -8.83 26.67
N PRO A 561 18.51 -9.94 27.43
CA PRO A 561 18.44 -11.28 26.85
C PRO A 561 17.27 -11.48 25.90
N ILE A 562 16.08 -10.95 26.24
CA ILE A 562 14.91 -11.03 25.37
C ILE A 562 15.22 -10.38 24.01
N LYS A 563 15.80 -9.17 24.02
CA LYS A 563 16.16 -8.48 22.78
C LYS A 563 17.20 -9.26 21.97
N TYR A 564 18.23 -9.77 22.65
CA TYR A 564 19.27 -10.58 22.02
C TYR A 564 18.69 -11.83 21.32
N ILE A 565 17.83 -12.58 22.02
CA ILE A 565 17.21 -13.79 21.48
C ILE A 565 16.35 -13.47 20.26
N LEU A 566 15.51 -12.45 20.35
CA LEU A 566 14.63 -12.04 19.25
C LEU A 566 15.42 -11.58 18.02
N ASP A 567 16.47 -10.77 18.22
CA ASP A 567 17.33 -10.32 17.13
C ASP A 567 18.09 -11.49 16.49
N LYS A 568 18.67 -12.38 17.31
CA LYS A 568 19.39 -13.56 16.84
C LYS A 568 18.50 -14.46 15.99
N LEU A 569 17.29 -14.76 16.45
CA LEU A 569 16.39 -15.71 15.78
C LEU A 569 15.72 -15.14 14.53
N TYR A 570 15.25 -13.90 14.59
CA TYR A 570 14.33 -13.38 13.57
C TYR A 570 14.94 -12.30 12.67
N ILE A 571 15.94 -11.56 13.15
CA ILE A 571 16.60 -10.48 12.39
C ILE A 571 17.82 -11.02 11.66
N PHE A 572 18.75 -11.60 12.42
CA PHE A 572 20.02 -12.11 11.89
C PHE A 572 19.94 -13.59 11.51
N LYS A 573 18.91 -14.31 11.97
CA LYS A 573 18.71 -15.75 11.73
C LYS A 573 19.97 -16.57 12.00
N PHE A 574 20.71 -16.20 13.04
CA PHE A 574 22.03 -16.73 13.33
C PHE A 574 21.93 -17.96 14.24
N LYS A 575 22.60 -19.06 13.89
CA LYS A 575 22.66 -20.27 14.70
C LYS A 575 24.02 -20.38 15.39
N ALA A 576 24.03 -20.36 16.72
CA ALA A 576 25.24 -20.58 17.48
C ALA A 576 25.68 -22.06 17.41
N LYS A 577 27.00 -22.30 17.35
CA LYS A 577 27.59 -23.65 17.26
C LYS A 577 27.46 -24.46 18.56
N ASN A 578 27.54 -23.79 19.71
CA ASN A 578 27.42 -24.37 21.04
C ASN A 578 27.09 -23.26 22.06
N LEU A 579 26.83 -23.63 23.31
CA LEU A 579 26.47 -22.71 24.38
C LEU A 579 27.57 -21.69 24.70
N ALA A 580 28.84 -22.09 24.64
CA ALA A 580 29.98 -21.19 24.86
C ALA A 580 30.07 -20.10 23.78
N HIS A 581 29.83 -20.46 22.52
CA HIS A 581 29.78 -19.52 21.41
C HIS A 581 28.58 -18.57 21.53
N ASP A 582 27.40 -19.07 21.93
CA ASP A 582 26.22 -18.23 22.15
C ASP A 582 26.41 -17.25 23.31
N SER A 583 27.11 -17.67 24.37
CA SER A 583 27.45 -16.81 25.50
C SER A 583 28.40 -15.70 25.08
N ASN A 584 29.44 -16.01 24.30
CA ASN A 584 30.36 -15.01 23.75
C ASN A 584 29.67 -14.02 22.82
N LEU A 585 28.73 -14.48 22.00
CA LEU A 585 27.89 -13.62 21.15
C LEU A 585 27.02 -12.69 21.99
N PHE A 586 26.40 -13.20 23.06
CA PHE A 586 25.63 -12.39 23.99
C PHE A 586 26.50 -11.31 24.66
N PHE A 587 27.69 -11.66 25.14
CA PHE A 587 28.62 -10.68 25.72
C PHE A 587 29.03 -9.60 24.72
N LEU A 588 29.33 -9.99 23.48
CA LEU A 588 29.68 -9.04 22.43
C LEU A 588 28.49 -8.14 22.07
N TYR A 589 27.28 -8.71 22.01
CA TYR A 589 26.04 -7.97 21.80
C TYR A 589 25.77 -6.96 22.91
N ALA A 590 25.94 -7.38 24.17
CA ALA A 590 25.81 -6.55 25.36
C ALA A 590 26.85 -5.42 25.39
N PHE A 591 28.10 -5.74 25.03
CA PHE A 591 29.17 -4.75 24.91
C PHE A 591 28.86 -3.70 23.84
N MET A 592 28.35 -4.10 22.67
CA MET A 592 27.90 -3.15 21.66
C MET A 592 26.76 -2.28 22.16
N SER A 593 25.84 -2.83 22.98
CA SER A 593 24.77 -2.05 23.61
C SER A 593 25.34 -1.02 24.57
N LEU A 594 26.26 -1.43 25.45
CA LEU A 594 26.94 -0.54 26.40
C LEU A 594 27.71 0.58 25.69
N PHE A 595 28.42 0.25 24.61
CA PHE A 595 29.12 1.22 23.77
C PHE A 595 28.15 2.25 23.17
N THR A 596 27.01 1.82 22.64
CA THR A 596 26.01 2.74 22.10
C THR A 596 25.28 3.55 23.17
N THR A 597 25.12 3.02 24.37
CA THR A 597 24.59 3.75 25.54
C THR A 597 25.60 4.79 26.04
N ALA A 598 26.89 4.46 26.06
CA ALA A 598 27.95 5.40 26.40
C ALA A 598 28.04 6.53 25.37
N LEU A 599 27.81 6.24 24.09
CA LEU A 599 27.71 7.28 23.06
C LEU A 599 26.55 8.24 23.35
N PHE A 600 25.39 7.71 23.74
CA PHE A 600 24.24 8.52 24.15
C PHE A 600 24.57 9.43 25.34
N TRP A 601 25.05 8.87 26.45
CA TRP A 601 25.41 9.66 27.63
C TRP A 601 26.56 10.63 27.36
N GLY A 602 27.54 10.24 26.56
CA GLY A 602 28.65 11.09 26.15
C GLY A 602 28.17 12.31 25.39
N THR A 603 27.25 12.15 24.43
CA THR A 603 26.66 13.29 23.70
C THR A 603 25.73 14.15 24.56
N GLU A 604 24.96 13.53 25.46
CA GLU A 604 24.11 14.24 26.42
C GLU A 604 24.96 15.12 27.35
N TYR A 605 26.01 14.54 27.95
CA TYR A 605 26.91 15.22 28.87
C TYR A 605 27.76 16.27 28.17
N LEU A 606 28.24 15.99 26.95
CA LEU A 606 28.98 16.96 26.14
C LEU A 606 28.14 18.21 25.87
N PHE A 607 26.87 18.04 25.52
CA PHE A 607 25.99 19.18 25.28
C PHE A 607 25.63 19.90 26.57
N HIS A 608 25.47 19.18 27.68
CA HIS A 608 25.29 19.82 28.98
C HIS A 608 26.52 20.66 29.38
N TRP A 609 27.71 20.13 29.15
CA TRP A 609 28.98 20.79 29.46
C TRP A 609 29.24 22.00 28.54
N LEU A 610 28.95 21.90 27.24
CA LEU A 610 29.17 22.98 26.28
C LEU A 610 28.20 24.15 26.43
N PHE A 611 26.95 23.88 26.84
CA PHE A 611 25.88 24.86 26.75
C PHE A 611 25.18 25.16 28.08
N HIS A 612 25.56 24.49 29.17
CA HIS A 612 25.10 24.71 30.54
C HIS A 612 23.58 24.85 30.71
N THR A 613 22.80 24.19 29.84
CA THR A 613 21.33 24.25 29.84
C THR A 613 20.75 22.85 29.68
N ASP A 614 19.66 22.57 30.39
CA ASP A 614 18.96 21.28 30.28
C ASP A 614 18.41 21.03 28.88
N ALA A 615 17.98 22.08 28.17
CA ALA A 615 17.50 21.97 26.80
C ALA A 615 18.57 21.40 25.85
N MET A 616 19.82 21.87 25.98
CA MET A 616 20.92 21.38 25.16
C MET A 616 21.38 20.00 25.60
N ARG A 617 21.38 19.70 26.91
CA ARG A 617 21.58 18.33 27.43
C ARG A 617 20.62 17.36 26.75
N TYR A 618 19.32 17.64 26.76
CA TYR A 618 18.32 16.78 26.13
C TYR A 618 18.48 16.68 24.61
N LEU A 619 18.85 17.78 23.92
CA LEU A 619 19.17 17.76 22.48
C LEU A 619 20.36 16.83 22.19
N GLY A 620 21.42 16.93 23.00
CA GLY A 620 22.59 16.03 22.93
C GLY A 620 22.18 14.57 23.13
N GLY A 621 21.31 14.30 24.08
CA GLY A 621 20.75 12.97 24.31
C GLY A 621 19.96 12.43 23.11
N VAL A 622 19.12 13.26 22.49
CA VAL A 622 18.35 12.86 21.28
C VAL A 622 19.28 12.56 20.10
N ILE A 623 20.31 13.37 19.87
CA ILE A 623 21.33 13.15 18.84
C ILE A 623 22.10 11.85 19.13
N GLY A 624 22.49 11.66 20.39
CA GLY A 624 23.16 10.45 20.89
C GLY A 624 22.38 9.17 20.65
N LEU A 625 21.09 9.17 20.98
CA LEU A 625 20.22 8.02 20.74
C LEU A 625 20.10 7.71 19.24
N MET A 626 19.88 8.72 18.39
CA MET A 626 19.79 8.51 16.94
C MET A 626 21.10 7.93 16.36
N ALA A 627 22.25 8.45 16.77
CA ALA A 627 23.55 7.93 16.36
C ALA A 627 23.77 6.50 16.88
N GLY A 628 23.48 6.27 18.17
CA GLY A 628 23.62 4.98 18.85
C GLY A 628 22.81 3.87 18.17
N TYR A 629 21.53 4.09 17.88
CA TYR A 629 20.69 3.09 17.22
C TYR A 629 21.12 2.77 15.78
N THR A 630 21.54 3.80 15.02
CA THR A 630 22.02 3.61 13.65
C THR A 630 23.32 2.81 13.63
N LEU A 631 24.21 3.11 14.58
CA LEU A 631 25.47 2.42 14.74
C LEU A 631 25.29 0.99 15.25
N LYS A 632 24.36 0.77 16.19
CA LYS A 632 24.10 -0.55 16.81
C LYS A 632 23.82 -1.63 15.78
N TYR A 633 22.88 -1.40 14.86
CA TYR A 633 22.56 -2.39 13.82
C TYR A 633 23.79 -2.73 12.96
N SER A 634 24.59 -1.72 12.62
CA SER A 634 25.79 -1.90 11.80
C SER A 634 26.89 -2.66 12.54
N LEU A 635 27.05 -2.38 13.84
CA LEU A 635 27.99 -3.07 14.72
C LEU A 635 27.60 -4.53 14.92
N ASP A 636 26.33 -4.80 15.24
CA ASP A 636 25.86 -6.17 15.46
C ASP A 636 25.98 -7.02 14.20
N LYS A 637 25.68 -6.45 13.03
CA LYS A 637 25.86 -7.13 11.75
C LYS A 637 27.32 -7.44 11.43
N ARG A 638 28.24 -6.53 11.79
CA ARG A 638 29.65 -6.61 11.38
C ARG A 638 30.53 -7.37 12.37
N PHE A 639 30.16 -7.38 13.65
CA PHE A 639 31.00 -7.91 14.72
C PHE A 639 30.32 -9.01 15.53
N VAL A 640 29.01 -8.94 15.75
CA VAL A 640 28.28 -9.93 16.57
C VAL A 640 27.87 -11.12 15.70
N PHE A 641 27.01 -10.92 14.71
CA PHE A 641 26.42 -12.00 13.92
C PHE A 641 27.15 -12.20 12.58
N VAL A 642 28.43 -12.61 12.65
CA VAL A 642 29.28 -12.82 11.47
C VAL A 642 29.35 -14.30 11.10
N ASP A 643 28.85 -14.66 9.91
CA ASP A 643 29.05 -15.99 9.34
C ASP A 643 30.48 -16.14 8.81
N LYS A 644 31.38 -16.65 9.64
CA LYS A 644 32.71 -17.12 9.22
C LYS A 644 32.60 -18.53 8.64
N SER A 645 31.97 -18.67 7.48
CA SER A 645 32.08 -19.87 6.63
C SER A 645 33.11 -19.61 5.53
N PRO A 646 33.97 -20.57 5.15
CA PRO A 646 35.06 -20.36 4.19
C PRO A 646 34.62 -19.88 2.80
N ALA A 647 33.33 -20.00 2.46
CA ALA A 647 32.79 -19.68 1.13
C ALA A 647 32.44 -18.20 0.90
N SER A 648 32.66 -17.30 1.86
CA SER A 648 32.25 -15.88 1.77
C SER A 648 33.38 -14.88 1.47
N GLN A 649 34.61 -15.35 1.20
CA GLN A 649 35.74 -14.48 0.85
C GLN A 649 35.93 -14.22 -0.66
N GLU A 650 35.14 -14.87 -1.54
CA GLU A 650 35.05 -14.52 -2.96
C GLU A 650 33.60 -14.14 -3.32
N LYS A 651 33.21 -12.87 -3.12
CA LYS A 651 32.12 -12.22 -3.86
C LYS A 651 32.06 -10.71 -3.67
#